data_AF-A0A495L2A2-F1
#
_entry.id   AF-A0A495L2A2-F1
#
_cell.length_a   1.000
_cell.length_b   1.000
_cell.length_c   1.000
_cell.angle_alpha   90.00
_cell.angle_beta   90.00
_cell.angle_gamma   90.00
#
_symmetry.space_group_name_H-M   'P 1'
#
loop_
_entity.id
_entity.type
_entity.pdbx_description
1 polymer ?
#
loop_
_entity_poly.entity_id
_entity_poly.type
_entity_poly.pdbx_seq_one_letter_code
_entity_poly.pdbx_strand_id
1 'polypeptide(L)'
;MPTTSPPEPEGLTEALTWFLGGSRHGRADARADTTAHVEHVSRFLVGEPGRFEPNGGPTPAVDWWRFAGRIAALAWHAALPTTPERRREDLRHFLARWSATVFADRGARLDLGVLRSATAPRPCVRGASRRLPLRTSPPHGDRAVGFAFVELRSGDPLPLEDGLVEQARERVVATWGTAEQLTAFVTALARRGAIAWDPGAVTALAERTGLARSSAALLLAGHWPEYRGVPDAAARAALGLSSAEAALGSHELRWVGGEEALELYRAVLPEDPEAVAALWEPGGAVGVAERLAEAWNSRYGRRVALPEGTVAAFGSARLNRTGLEHLRLVADPGAEDALCRDASSWIEMEEYAGRPVARLRHSVEAAAELPVTLGALAQLIAWAHAELPTGDPVRQGIPAALRAVRERLTAPGLLLSAADVWRGARARRLMESLGDRPCLGRDGVPVPSSADNGTVVAVEDDSGVARVWLRPAALGGEGGSAVPRACLDGPGGGTQGWDLPHVVGLLRSPGFTAIAAHVAAGGRTEGSWDCDPGASVPDLVDEVVDALGVSWDAARLYLQVLTLLEPTDRRVRAVNGWTAARLRGARSDLVAAGLVVAAERRRAGRSVFLPGGWTDARSPNLPLETWKLPLYGLRDDRAKPCAGPLARFLALRPLPELFTEAWRRVREGDGPGR
;
A
#
# COMPACT_ATOMS: atom_id res chain seq x y z
N MET A 1 -17.98 4.11 -51.25
CA MET A 1 -18.35 4.81 -50.01
C MET A 1 -17.66 4.11 -48.86
N PRO A 2 -16.99 4.82 -47.93
CA PRO A 2 -16.34 4.15 -46.82
C PRO A 2 -17.44 3.62 -45.90
N THR A 3 -17.50 2.31 -45.76
CA THR A 3 -18.35 1.63 -44.78
C THR A 3 -17.88 2.08 -43.40
N THR A 4 -18.62 2.99 -42.79
CA THR A 4 -18.38 3.41 -41.40
C THR A 4 -18.67 2.20 -40.52
N SER A 5 -17.62 1.58 -39.97
CA SER A 5 -17.78 0.59 -38.91
C SER A 5 -18.64 1.20 -37.78
N PRO A 6 -19.53 0.42 -37.16
CA PRO A 6 -20.25 0.87 -35.97
C PRO A 6 -19.23 1.24 -34.87
N PRO A 7 -19.56 2.21 -34.00
CA PRO A 7 -18.68 2.61 -32.90
C PRO A 7 -18.37 1.43 -31.98
N GLU A 8 -17.15 1.39 -31.43
CA GLU A 8 -16.75 0.38 -30.47
C GLU A 8 -17.73 0.31 -29.29
N PRO A 9 -18.18 -0.90 -28.89
CA PRO A 9 -19.00 -1.03 -27.70
C PRO A 9 -18.28 -0.43 -26.49
N GLU A 10 -18.94 0.49 -25.78
CA GLU A 10 -18.38 1.14 -24.59
C GLU A 10 -17.88 0.11 -23.55
N GLY A 11 -18.56 -1.03 -23.46
CA GLY A 11 -18.14 -2.16 -22.62
C GLY A 11 -16.77 -2.73 -22.98
N LEU A 12 -16.44 -2.83 -24.28
CA LEU A 12 -15.14 -3.32 -24.75
C LEU A 12 -14.02 -2.34 -24.39
N THR A 13 -14.20 -1.04 -24.63
CA THR A 13 -13.19 -0.02 -24.30
C THR A 13 -12.88 -0.01 -22.79
N GLU A 14 -13.90 -0.13 -21.94
CA GLU A 14 -13.71 -0.27 -20.49
C GLU A 14 -12.93 -1.54 -20.11
N ALA A 15 -13.19 -2.65 -20.80
CA ALA A 15 -12.51 -3.92 -20.58
C ALA A 15 -11.03 -3.87 -20.99
N LEU A 16 -10.74 -3.29 -22.16
CA LEU A 16 -9.37 -3.17 -22.65
C LEU A 16 -8.57 -2.18 -21.79
N THR A 17 -9.18 -1.07 -21.37
CA THR A 17 -8.50 -0.13 -20.46
C THR A 17 -8.28 -0.68 -19.05
N TRP A 18 -8.81 -1.87 -18.72
CA TRP A 18 -8.66 -2.50 -17.41
C TRP A 18 -7.20 -2.73 -17.02
N PHE A 19 -6.35 -3.12 -17.97
CA PHE A 19 -4.91 -3.32 -17.75
C PHE A 19 -4.03 -2.17 -18.26
N LEU A 20 -4.60 -1.17 -18.95
CA LEU A 20 -3.84 -0.09 -19.61
C LEU A 20 -3.76 1.21 -18.80
N GLY A 21 -4.13 1.17 -17.52
CA GLY A 21 -3.91 2.29 -16.60
C GLY A 21 -4.66 3.58 -16.91
N GLY A 22 -5.81 3.50 -17.58
CA GLY A 22 -6.56 4.70 -17.98
C GLY A 22 -5.94 5.46 -19.16
N SER A 23 -4.95 4.89 -19.86
CA SER A 23 -4.46 5.40 -21.15
C SER A 23 -5.57 5.31 -22.21
N ARG A 24 -6.47 6.30 -22.21
CA ARG A 24 -7.39 6.56 -23.32
C ARG A 24 -6.62 7.41 -24.34
N HIS A 25 -6.69 7.08 -25.62
CA HIS A 25 -6.34 8.06 -26.64
C HIS A 25 -7.22 9.30 -26.44
N GLY A 26 -6.59 10.46 -26.27
CA GLY A 26 -7.28 11.72 -25.96
C GLY A 26 -8.42 12.03 -26.93
N ARG A 27 -9.53 12.56 -26.37
CA ARG A 27 -10.89 12.73 -26.95
C ARG A 27 -11.41 11.46 -27.62
N ALA A 28 -12.46 10.88 -27.04
CA ALA A 28 -13.25 9.81 -27.65
C ALA A 28 -13.56 10.17 -29.12
N ASP A 29 -12.80 9.58 -30.04
CA ASP A 29 -13.15 9.57 -31.44
C ASP A 29 -14.38 8.68 -31.52
N ALA A 30 -15.55 9.28 -31.78
CA ALA A 30 -16.82 8.56 -31.82
C ALA A 30 -16.85 7.47 -32.92
N ARG A 31 -15.77 7.34 -33.70
CA ARG A 31 -15.56 6.34 -34.76
C ARG A 31 -14.43 5.34 -34.46
N ALA A 32 -13.85 5.35 -33.25
CA ALA A 32 -12.83 4.39 -32.88
C ALA A 32 -13.38 2.95 -32.86
N ASP A 33 -12.61 2.01 -33.39
CA ASP A 33 -12.88 0.57 -33.43
C ASP A 33 -11.54 -0.17 -33.31
N THR A 34 -11.21 -0.57 -32.08
CA THR A 34 -9.93 -1.25 -31.80
C THR A 34 -9.87 -2.59 -32.49
N THR A 35 -10.99 -3.32 -32.56
CA THR A 35 -11.03 -4.66 -33.16
C THR A 35 -10.79 -4.60 -34.67
N ALA A 36 -11.43 -3.64 -35.36
CA ALA A 36 -11.19 -3.43 -36.79
C ALA A 36 -9.76 -2.95 -37.05
N HIS A 37 -9.19 -2.15 -36.15
CA HIS A 37 -7.81 -1.72 -36.26
C HIS A 37 -6.80 -2.86 -36.09
N VAL A 38 -7.00 -3.77 -35.11
CA VAL A 38 -6.15 -4.97 -34.96
C VAL A 38 -6.16 -5.81 -36.24
N GLU A 39 -7.33 -6.08 -36.81
CA GLU A 39 -7.45 -6.81 -38.07
C GLU A 39 -6.83 -6.08 -39.24
N HIS A 40 -7.00 -4.76 -39.32
CA HIS A 40 -6.40 -3.93 -40.36
C HIS A 40 -4.86 -4.01 -40.32
N VAL A 41 -4.29 -3.93 -39.12
CA VAL A 41 -2.84 -4.11 -38.89
C VAL A 41 -2.41 -5.53 -39.25
N SER A 42 -3.16 -6.55 -38.82
CA SER A 42 -2.87 -7.95 -39.13
C SER A 42 -2.79 -8.19 -40.65
N ARG A 43 -3.82 -7.74 -41.40
CA ARG A 43 -3.88 -7.88 -42.87
C ARG A 43 -2.72 -7.18 -43.57
N PHE A 44 -2.34 -5.99 -43.07
CA PHE A 44 -1.16 -5.30 -43.57
C PHE A 44 0.12 -6.13 -43.38
N LEU A 45 0.32 -6.68 -42.18
CA LEU A 45 1.51 -7.44 -41.82
C LEU A 45 1.65 -8.75 -42.60
N VAL A 46 0.55 -9.49 -42.82
CA VAL A 46 0.60 -10.75 -43.61
C VAL A 46 0.58 -10.51 -45.12
N GLY A 47 0.26 -9.29 -45.55
CA GLY A 47 0.29 -8.92 -46.95
C GLY A 47 -0.88 -9.33 -47.80
N GLU A 48 -2.07 -9.36 -47.19
CA GLU A 48 -3.30 -9.63 -47.91
C GLU A 48 -3.57 -8.61 -49.04
N PRO A 49 -4.11 -9.07 -50.18
CA PRO A 49 -4.43 -8.21 -51.31
C PRO A 49 -5.57 -7.24 -50.98
N GLY A 50 -5.26 -5.94 -51.04
CA GLY A 50 -6.21 -4.84 -50.80
C GLY A 50 -5.51 -3.50 -50.63
N ARG A 51 -6.23 -2.38 -50.80
CA ARG A 51 -5.66 -1.04 -50.57
C ARG A 51 -5.51 -0.82 -49.06
N PHE A 52 -4.29 -0.92 -48.55
CA PHE A 52 -3.97 -0.40 -47.22
C PHE A 52 -3.88 1.13 -47.29
N GLU A 53 -4.68 1.84 -46.50
CA GLU A 53 -4.65 3.30 -46.42
C GLU A 53 -4.03 3.73 -45.09
N PRO A 54 -2.75 4.16 -45.07
CA PRO A 54 -2.03 4.47 -43.83
C PRO A 54 -2.70 5.54 -42.96
N ASN A 55 -3.47 6.44 -43.60
CA ASN A 55 -4.13 7.59 -42.98
C ASN A 55 -5.66 7.54 -43.09
N GLY A 56 -6.24 6.43 -43.57
CA GLY A 56 -7.67 6.29 -43.86
C GLY A 56 -8.35 5.06 -43.24
N GLY A 57 -7.59 4.26 -42.47
CA GLY A 57 -8.08 3.06 -41.78
C GLY A 57 -8.81 3.33 -40.45
N PRO A 58 -9.37 2.28 -39.82
CA PRO A 58 -9.97 2.38 -38.49
C PRO A 58 -8.94 2.86 -37.46
N THR A 59 -9.38 3.67 -36.50
CA THR A 59 -8.55 4.17 -35.39
C THR A 59 -8.83 3.35 -34.13
N PRO A 60 -7.82 2.97 -33.33
CA PRO A 60 -8.07 2.28 -32.08
C PRO A 60 -8.49 3.26 -30.97
N ALA A 61 -9.31 2.78 -30.03
CA ALA A 61 -9.66 3.55 -28.83
C ALA A 61 -8.58 3.45 -27.73
N VAL A 62 -7.73 2.42 -27.81
CA VAL A 62 -6.74 2.07 -26.80
C VAL A 62 -5.41 1.60 -27.43
N ASP A 63 -4.34 1.61 -26.65
CA ASP A 63 -3.02 1.06 -27.00
C ASP A 63 -3.01 -0.50 -27.01
N TRP A 64 -3.84 -1.12 -27.85
CA TRP A 64 -4.03 -2.58 -27.90
C TRP A 64 -2.77 -3.38 -28.19
N TRP A 65 -1.75 -2.77 -28.80
CA TRP A 65 -0.49 -3.42 -29.15
C TRP A 65 0.23 -3.97 -27.91
N ARG A 66 -0.04 -3.41 -26.71
CA ARG A 66 0.46 -3.91 -25.42
C ARG A 66 -0.06 -5.31 -25.04
N PHE A 67 -1.13 -5.79 -25.68
CA PHE A 67 -1.66 -7.14 -25.50
C PHE A 67 -0.98 -8.19 -26.38
N ALA A 68 -0.18 -7.80 -27.38
CA ALA A 68 0.53 -8.77 -28.20
C ALA A 68 1.56 -9.54 -27.34
N GLY A 69 1.42 -10.87 -27.32
CA GLY A 69 2.17 -11.75 -26.41
C GLY A 69 1.64 -11.82 -24.97
N ARG A 70 0.65 -11.01 -24.60
CA ARG A 70 0.10 -10.89 -23.23
C ARG A 70 -1.43 -11.04 -23.18
N ILE A 71 -2.04 -11.62 -24.22
CA ILE A 71 -3.49 -11.69 -24.40
C ILE A 71 -4.21 -12.54 -23.33
N ALA A 72 -3.46 -13.39 -22.62
CA ALA A 72 -3.95 -14.18 -21.49
C ALA A 72 -4.57 -13.32 -20.37
N ALA A 73 -4.09 -12.08 -20.19
CA ALA A 73 -4.67 -11.13 -19.22
C ALA A 73 -6.15 -10.84 -19.52
N LEU A 74 -6.49 -10.60 -20.79
CA LEU A 74 -7.85 -10.32 -21.23
C LEU A 74 -8.73 -11.56 -21.20
N ALA A 75 -8.18 -12.71 -21.60
CA ALA A 75 -8.89 -13.99 -21.51
C ALA A 75 -9.25 -14.31 -20.05
N TRP A 76 -8.31 -14.23 -19.11
CA TRP A 76 -8.60 -14.40 -17.70
C TRP A 76 -9.64 -13.40 -17.20
N HIS A 77 -9.51 -12.12 -17.54
CA HIS A 77 -10.50 -11.11 -17.16
C HIS A 77 -11.91 -11.43 -17.68
N ALA A 78 -12.05 -11.94 -18.91
CA ALA A 78 -13.35 -12.36 -19.44
C ALA A 78 -13.96 -13.52 -18.64
N ALA A 79 -13.14 -14.45 -18.14
CA ALA A 79 -13.59 -15.61 -17.37
C ALA A 79 -14.13 -15.23 -15.99
N LEU A 80 -13.62 -14.16 -15.37
CA LEU A 80 -13.87 -13.85 -13.96
C LEU A 80 -15.36 -13.54 -13.64
N PRO A 81 -15.85 -13.91 -12.45
CA PRO A 81 -17.21 -13.58 -12.00
C PRO A 81 -17.39 -12.09 -11.69
N THR A 82 -16.31 -11.35 -11.42
CA THR A 82 -16.33 -9.90 -11.22
C THR A 82 -16.53 -9.10 -12.52
N THR A 83 -16.42 -9.76 -13.68
CA THR A 83 -16.62 -9.12 -14.99
C THR A 83 -18.11 -9.08 -15.32
N PRO A 84 -18.70 -7.90 -15.59
CA PRO A 84 -20.11 -7.80 -15.98
C PRO A 84 -20.41 -8.60 -17.25
N GLU A 85 -21.62 -9.17 -17.35
CA GLU A 85 -22.00 -10.07 -18.45
C GLU A 85 -21.84 -9.45 -19.84
N ARG A 86 -22.32 -8.21 -20.02
CA ARG A 86 -22.15 -7.46 -21.28
C ARG A 86 -20.67 -7.31 -21.66
N ARG A 87 -19.82 -6.98 -20.69
CA ARG A 87 -18.38 -6.80 -20.89
C ARG A 87 -17.68 -8.12 -21.23
N ARG A 88 -18.08 -9.22 -20.57
CA ARG A 88 -17.60 -10.57 -20.88
C ARG A 88 -17.90 -10.95 -22.32
N GLU A 89 -19.11 -10.65 -22.80
CA GLU A 89 -19.52 -10.93 -24.17
C GLU A 89 -18.71 -10.11 -25.19
N ASP A 90 -18.50 -8.82 -24.92
CA ASP A 90 -17.67 -7.95 -25.74
C ASP A 90 -16.20 -8.47 -25.81
N LEU A 91 -15.63 -8.86 -24.67
CA LEU A 91 -14.29 -9.46 -24.61
C LEU A 91 -14.23 -10.79 -25.36
N ARG A 92 -15.26 -11.63 -25.23
CA ARG A 92 -15.34 -12.92 -25.91
C ARG A 92 -15.30 -12.73 -27.44
N HIS A 93 -16.06 -11.77 -27.96
CA HIS A 93 -16.02 -11.42 -29.38
C HIS A 93 -14.67 -10.86 -29.82
N PHE A 94 -14.06 -9.99 -29.01
CA PHE A 94 -12.73 -9.46 -29.28
C PHE A 94 -11.67 -10.58 -29.35
N LEU A 95 -11.66 -11.50 -28.39
CA LEU A 95 -10.73 -12.64 -28.34
C LEU A 95 -10.94 -13.59 -29.53
N ALA A 96 -12.18 -13.82 -29.95
CA ALA A 96 -12.50 -14.61 -31.13
C ALA A 96 -11.99 -13.98 -32.43
N ARG A 97 -12.02 -12.64 -32.52
CA ARG A 97 -11.45 -11.93 -33.68
C ARG A 97 -9.93 -11.90 -33.62
N TRP A 98 -9.36 -11.73 -32.42
CA TRP A 98 -7.91 -11.79 -32.21
C TRP A 98 -7.30 -13.13 -32.66
N SER A 99 -8.00 -14.25 -32.43
CA SER A 99 -7.52 -15.59 -32.80
C SER A 99 -7.33 -15.79 -34.31
N ALA A 100 -7.95 -14.95 -35.14
CA ALA A 100 -7.81 -14.97 -36.60
C ALA A 100 -6.69 -14.05 -37.13
N THR A 101 -5.90 -13.43 -36.24
CA THR A 101 -4.86 -12.47 -36.62
C THR A 101 -3.47 -13.05 -36.53
N VAL A 102 -2.49 -12.38 -37.15
CA VAL A 102 -1.06 -12.71 -37.07
C VAL A 102 -0.53 -12.71 -35.63
N PHE A 103 -1.20 -12.01 -34.71
CA PHE A 103 -0.84 -11.98 -33.29
C PHE A 103 -1.14 -13.28 -32.53
N ALA A 104 -1.92 -14.18 -33.13
CA ALA A 104 -2.23 -15.51 -32.61
C ALA A 104 -1.44 -16.63 -33.34
N ASP A 105 -0.57 -16.27 -34.28
CA ASP A 105 0.29 -17.20 -35.01
C ASP A 105 1.63 -17.39 -34.29
N ARG A 106 1.88 -18.59 -33.77
CA ARG A 106 3.13 -18.95 -33.07
C ARG A 106 4.35 -18.96 -33.99
N GLY A 107 4.15 -19.10 -35.31
CA GLY A 107 5.20 -19.01 -36.32
C GLY A 107 5.60 -17.57 -36.68
N ALA A 108 4.76 -16.59 -36.35
CA ALA A 108 5.02 -15.20 -36.67
C ALA A 108 6.15 -14.60 -35.82
N ARG A 109 7.15 -14.02 -36.48
CA ARG A 109 8.26 -13.32 -35.84
C ARG A 109 7.93 -11.84 -35.69
N LEU A 110 7.24 -11.48 -34.61
CA LEU A 110 6.79 -10.12 -34.35
C LEU A 110 7.75 -9.37 -33.40
N ASP A 111 8.12 -8.15 -33.76
CA ASP A 111 8.78 -7.19 -32.87
C ASP A 111 7.80 -6.02 -32.58
N LEU A 112 7.79 -5.56 -31.34
CA LEU A 112 7.17 -4.31 -30.91
C LEU A 112 8.27 -3.30 -30.59
N GLY A 113 7.98 -2.01 -30.71
CA GLY A 113 8.92 -1.01 -30.24
C GLY A 113 8.35 0.40 -30.27
N VAL A 114 9.20 1.37 -29.92
CA VAL A 114 8.86 2.78 -29.88
C VAL A 114 9.88 3.58 -30.70
N LEU A 115 9.38 4.35 -31.65
CA LEU A 115 10.13 5.32 -32.44
C LEU A 115 9.88 6.73 -31.91
N ARG A 116 10.90 7.58 -31.97
CA ARG A 116 10.76 9.03 -31.79
C ARG A 116 10.95 9.73 -33.11
N SER A 117 10.04 10.67 -33.40
CA SER A 117 10.11 11.49 -34.59
C SER A 117 9.38 12.82 -34.41
N ALA A 118 9.80 13.83 -35.17
CA ALA A 118 9.05 15.08 -35.31
C ALA A 118 7.80 14.91 -36.21
N THR A 119 7.77 13.89 -37.07
CA THR A 119 6.67 13.60 -38.00
C THR A 119 6.22 12.14 -37.90
N ALA A 120 4.97 11.86 -38.27
CA ALA A 120 4.44 10.50 -38.24
C ALA A 120 5.26 9.57 -39.16
N PRO A 121 5.87 8.48 -38.64
CA PRO A 121 6.63 7.55 -39.46
C PRO A 121 5.74 6.84 -40.47
N ARG A 122 6.29 6.48 -41.64
CA ARG A 122 5.55 5.77 -42.69
C ARG A 122 5.63 4.24 -42.51
N PRO A 123 4.62 3.48 -42.99
CA PRO A 123 4.74 2.03 -43.09
C PRO A 123 5.92 1.63 -43.99
N CYS A 124 6.66 0.61 -43.58
CA CYS A 124 7.82 0.10 -44.33
C CYS A 124 7.58 -1.35 -44.76
N VAL A 125 7.88 -1.67 -46.02
CA VAL A 125 7.75 -3.02 -46.59
C VAL A 125 9.03 -3.35 -47.36
N ARG A 126 9.67 -4.47 -47.02
CA ARG A 126 10.84 -4.99 -47.75
C ARG A 126 10.79 -6.52 -47.79
N GLY A 127 10.57 -7.07 -48.98
CA GLY A 127 10.32 -8.51 -49.13
C GLY A 127 9.09 -8.93 -48.33
N ALA A 128 9.22 -9.96 -47.48
CA ALA A 128 8.16 -10.41 -46.59
C ALA A 128 8.14 -9.68 -45.23
N SER A 129 9.13 -8.85 -44.91
CA SER A 129 9.13 -8.04 -43.69
C SER A 129 8.27 -6.78 -43.85
N ARG A 130 7.48 -6.46 -42.83
CA ARG A 130 6.57 -5.30 -42.82
C ARG A 130 6.55 -4.64 -41.44
N ARG A 131 6.73 -3.32 -41.37
CA ARG A 131 6.61 -2.50 -40.17
C ARG A 131 5.49 -1.50 -40.32
N LEU A 132 4.60 -1.45 -39.34
CA LEU A 132 3.54 -0.45 -39.24
C LEU A 132 3.72 0.38 -37.96
N PRO A 133 3.97 1.70 -38.09
CA PRO A 133 3.88 2.64 -36.98
C PRO A 133 2.43 2.77 -36.51
N LEU A 134 2.22 2.69 -35.20
CA LEU A 134 0.95 2.88 -34.51
C LEU A 134 1.01 4.23 -33.76
N ARG A 135 -0.01 5.06 -33.95
CA ARG A 135 -0.09 6.34 -33.24
C ARG A 135 -0.37 6.09 -31.76
N THR A 136 0.55 6.45 -30.87
CA THR A 136 0.34 6.51 -29.42
C THR A 136 -0.11 7.92 -29.02
N SER A 137 -0.72 8.09 -27.84
CA SER A 137 -1.08 9.42 -27.30
C SER A 137 0.12 10.39 -27.34
N PRO A 138 -0.10 11.70 -27.59
CA PRO A 138 1.01 12.65 -27.67
C PRO A 138 1.71 12.77 -26.31
N PRO A 139 3.06 12.83 -26.25
CA PRO A 139 3.74 13.24 -25.03
C PRO A 139 3.33 14.67 -24.65
N HIS A 140 3.22 14.95 -23.36
CA HIS A 140 3.13 16.32 -22.87
C HIS A 140 4.46 17.04 -23.15
N GLY A 141 4.43 18.08 -24.01
CA GLY A 141 5.56 18.99 -24.22
C GLY A 141 6.05 19.09 -25.67
N ASP A 142 6.93 20.07 -25.90
CA ASP A 142 7.20 20.67 -27.21
C ASP A 142 8.34 20.03 -28.03
N ARG A 143 8.72 18.76 -27.80
CA ARG A 143 9.87 18.12 -28.48
C ARG A 143 9.68 16.61 -28.73
N ALA A 144 9.48 16.24 -30.00
CA ALA A 144 9.38 14.88 -30.58
C ALA A 144 8.28 13.96 -30.02
N VAL A 145 7.46 13.40 -30.90
CA VAL A 145 6.37 12.47 -30.56
C VAL A 145 6.89 11.03 -30.59
N GLY A 146 6.50 10.24 -29.58
CA GLY A 146 6.69 8.79 -29.58
C GLY A 146 5.64 8.10 -30.44
N PHE A 147 6.04 7.07 -31.19
CA PHE A 147 5.17 6.23 -32.02
C PHE A 147 5.49 4.76 -31.71
N ALA A 148 4.51 4.00 -31.23
CA ALA A 148 4.68 2.55 -31.16
C ALA A 148 4.79 1.98 -32.59
N PHE A 149 5.34 0.78 -32.75
CA PHE A 149 5.28 0.05 -34.01
C PHE A 149 5.12 -1.44 -33.77
N VAL A 150 4.57 -2.11 -34.77
CA VAL A 150 4.58 -3.57 -34.91
C VAL A 150 5.35 -3.91 -36.17
N GLU A 151 6.24 -4.89 -36.10
CA GLU A 151 6.98 -5.39 -37.24
C GLU A 151 6.89 -6.91 -37.34
N LEU A 152 6.42 -7.40 -38.49
CA LEU A 152 6.56 -8.82 -38.87
C LEU A 152 7.87 -9.00 -39.63
N ARG A 153 8.70 -9.94 -39.18
CA ARG A 153 10.04 -10.17 -39.70
C ARG A 153 10.17 -11.49 -40.45
N SER A 154 10.79 -11.42 -41.63
CA SER A 154 11.33 -12.60 -42.33
C SER A 154 12.87 -12.70 -42.27
N GLY A 155 13.55 -11.75 -41.61
CA GLY A 155 15.01 -11.64 -41.55
C GLY A 155 15.46 -10.58 -40.54
N ASP A 156 16.49 -9.80 -40.88
CA ASP A 156 16.97 -8.68 -40.06
C ASP A 156 15.90 -7.57 -39.91
N PRO A 157 15.99 -6.74 -38.85
CA PRO A 157 15.08 -5.61 -38.66
C PRO A 157 15.08 -4.68 -39.89
N LEU A 158 13.90 -4.18 -40.26
CA LEU A 158 13.80 -3.17 -41.31
C LEU A 158 14.62 -1.91 -40.97
N PRO A 159 15.27 -1.26 -41.94
CA PRO A 159 16.01 -0.03 -41.69
C PRO A 159 15.08 1.09 -41.19
N LEU A 160 15.64 2.05 -40.47
CA LEU A 160 14.95 3.28 -40.05
C LEU A 160 15.18 4.38 -41.10
N GLU A 161 14.15 5.16 -41.40
CA GLU A 161 14.26 6.37 -42.21
C GLU A 161 15.04 7.46 -41.45
N ASP A 162 15.67 8.38 -42.18
CA ASP A 162 16.42 9.49 -41.58
C ASP A 162 15.53 10.33 -40.66
N GLY A 163 16.03 10.61 -39.45
CA GLY A 163 15.31 11.36 -38.42
C GLY A 163 14.41 10.52 -37.51
N LEU A 164 14.28 9.21 -37.74
CA LEU A 164 13.65 8.27 -36.80
C LEU A 164 14.69 7.75 -35.79
N VAL A 165 14.36 7.84 -34.51
CA VAL A 165 15.17 7.27 -33.43
C VAL A 165 14.41 6.13 -32.76
N GLU A 166 14.92 4.90 -32.86
CA GLU A 166 14.37 3.77 -32.11
C GLU A 166 14.77 3.89 -30.64
N GLN A 167 13.78 4.01 -29.76
CA GLN A 167 13.99 4.07 -28.31
C GLN A 167 14.03 2.68 -27.68
N ALA A 168 13.21 1.77 -28.20
CA ALA A 168 13.06 0.42 -27.68
C ALA A 168 12.55 -0.50 -28.78
N ARG A 169 12.99 -1.76 -28.71
CA ARG A 169 12.47 -2.89 -29.49
C ARG A 169 12.46 -4.12 -28.61
N GLU A 170 11.37 -4.86 -28.65
CA GLU A 170 11.19 -6.12 -27.95
C GLU A 170 10.59 -7.16 -28.90
N ARG A 171 11.11 -8.39 -28.82
CA ARG A 171 10.53 -9.55 -29.50
C ARG A 171 9.24 -9.94 -28.78
N VAL A 172 8.13 -10.01 -29.50
CA VAL A 172 6.90 -10.58 -28.95
C VAL A 172 7.12 -12.07 -28.73
N VAL A 173 7.04 -12.49 -27.47
CA VAL A 173 7.07 -13.90 -27.07
C VAL A 173 5.72 -14.24 -26.45
N ALA A 174 4.87 -14.92 -27.22
CA ALA A 174 3.59 -15.40 -26.74
C ALA A 174 3.77 -16.76 -26.03
N THR A 175 3.66 -16.76 -24.70
CA THR A 175 3.58 -18.00 -23.90
C THR A 175 2.20 -18.63 -23.97
N TRP A 176 1.17 -17.83 -24.22
CA TRP A 176 -0.22 -18.25 -24.40
C TRP A 176 -0.91 -17.33 -25.41
N GLY A 177 -1.96 -17.82 -26.07
CA GLY A 177 -2.80 -17.03 -26.97
C GLY A 177 -2.71 -17.44 -28.44
N THR A 178 -2.38 -18.69 -28.73
CA THR A 178 -2.47 -19.20 -30.10
C THR A 178 -3.92 -19.24 -30.58
N ALA A 179 -4.13 -19.32 -31.89
CA ALA A 179 -5.47 -19.43 -32.48
C ALA A 179 -6.28 -20.60 -31.88
N GLU A 180 -5.64 -21.76 -31.69
CA GLU A 180 -6.24 -22.95 -31.07
C GLU A 180 -6.62 -22.71 -29.60
N GLN A 181 -5.70 -22.18 -28.80
CA GLN A 181 -5.94 -21.89 -27.38
C GLN A 181 -7.08 -20.88 -27.18
N LEU A 182 -7.08 -19.81 -27.98
CA LEU A 182 -8.13 -18.79 -27.94
C LEU A 182 -9.48 -19.35 -28.36
N THR A 183 -9.50 -20.19 -29.41
CA THR A 183 -10.74 -20.83 -29.88
C THR A 183 -11.32 -21.76 -28.82
N ALA A 184 -10.48 -22.59 -28.19
CA ALA A 184 -10.88 -23.47 -27.10
C ALA A 184 -11.44 -22.66 -25.91
N PHE A 185 -10.73 -21.62 -25.49
CA PHE A 185 -11.13 -20.74 -24.39
C PHE A 185 -12.46 -20.02 -24.66
N VAL A 186 -12.60 -19.38 -25.82
CA VAL A 186 -13.81 -18.64 -26.22
C VAL A 186 -15.01 -19.58 -26.31
N THR A 187 -14.81 -20.80 -26.80
CA THR A 187 -15.87 -21.83 -26.88
C THR A 187 -16.32 -22.28 -25.50
N ALA A 188 -15.38 -22.51 -24.58
CA ALA A 188 -15.69 -22.86 -23.19
C ALA A 188 -16.44 -21.71 -22.49
N LEU A 189 -15.96 -20.48 -22.63
CA LEU A 189 -16.57 -19.28 -22.07
C LEU A 189 -18.00 -19.05 -22.59
N ALA A 190 -18.25 -19.24 -23.90
CA ALA A 190 -19.58 -19.13 -24.48
C ALA A 190 -20.56 -20.16 -23.92
N ARG A 191 -20.08 -21.39 -23.65
CA ARG A 191 -20.94 -22.49 -23.18
C ARG A 191 -21.21 -22.46 -21.68
N ARG A 192 -20.23 -22.02 -20.89
CA ARG A 192 -20.24 -22.16 -19.42
C ARG A 192 -20.36 -20.82 -18.68
N GLY A 193 -20.18 -19.69 -19.36
CA GLY A 193 -20.21 -18.37 -18.74
C GLY A 193 -19.00 -18.13 -17.83
N ALA A 194 -19.18 -17.34 -16.77
CA ALA A 194 -18.12 -17.04 -15.81
C ALA A 194 -17.64 -18.30 -15.07
N ILE A 195 -16.36 -18.34 -14.72
CA ILE A 195 -15.85 -19.34 -13.77
C ILE A 195 -16.42 -19.06 -12.37
N ALA A 196 -16.59 -20.10 -11.57
CA ALA A 196 -16.93 -19.95 -10.16
C ALA A 196 -15.74 -19.33 -9.39
N TRP A 197 -16.02 -18.43 -8.43
CA TRP A 197 -14.98 -17.93 -7.55
C TRP A 197 -14.46 -19.06 -6.64
N ASP A 198 -13.15 -19.26 -6.61
CA ASP A 198 -12.51 -20.33 -5.87
C ASP A 198 -11.67 -19.79 -4.70
N PRO A 199 -12.17 -19.85 -3.45
CA PRO A 199 -11.40 -19.47 -2.28
C PRO A 199 -10.12 -20.30 -2.09
N GLY A 200 -10.08 -21.55 -2.57
CA GLY A 200 -8.89 -22.41 -2.50
C GLY A 200 -7.74 -21.88 -3.36
N ALA A 201 -8.05 -21.33 -4.54
CA ALA A 201 -7.07 -20.65 -5.38
C ALA A 201 -6.51 -19.38 -4.70
N VAL A 202 -7.35 -18.63 -3.97
CA VAL A 202 -6.90 -17.47 -3.17
C VAL A 202 -5.95 -17.90 -2.06
N THR A 203 -6.28 -18.97 -1.32
CA THR A 203 -5.42 -19.53 -0.28
C THR A 203 -4.07 -19.98 -0.84
N ALA A 204 -4.07 -20.75 -1.93
CA ALA A 204 -2.84 -21.20 -2.59
C ALA A 204 -1.96 -20.02 -3.04
N LEU A 205 -2.57 -18.97 -3.63
CA LEU A 205 -1.86 -17.76 -4.03
C LEU A 205 -1.27 -17.02 -2.81
N ALA A 206 -2.03 -16.86 -1.73
CA ALA A 206 -1.57 -16.20 -0.51
C ALA A 206 -0.40 -16.94 0.14
N GLU A 207 -0.48 -18.27 0.29
CA GLU A 207 0.57 -19.09 0.90
C GLU A 207 1.89 -19.06 0.11
N ARG A 208 1.79 -19.14 -1.23
CA ARG A 208 2.95 -19.15 -2.12
C ARG A 208 3.63 -17.79 -2.24
N THR A 209 2.87 -16.69 -2.17
CA THR A 209 3.40 -15.32 -2.33
C THR A 209 3.71 -14.61 -1.01
N GLY A 210 3.10 -15.05 0.10
CA GLY A 210 3.11 -14.34 1.38
C GLY A 210 2.25 -13.07 1.41
N LEU A 211 1.39 -12.87 0.40
CA LEU A 211 0.39 -11.80 0.37
C LEU A 211 -0.71 -12.03 1.41
N ALA A 212 -1.36 -10.95 1.87
CA ALA A 212 -2.58 -11.11 2.64
C ALA A 212 -3.68 -11.74 1.78
N ARG A 213 -4.61 -12.50 2.40
CA ARG A 213 -5.75 -13.14 1.71
C ARG A 213 -6.51 -12.17 0.81
N SER A 214 -6.76 -10.96 1.30
CA SER A 214 -7.48 -9.93 0.53
C SER A 214 -6.68 -9.44 -0.69
N SER A 215 -5.36 -9.30 -0.56
CA SER A 215 -4.48 -8.93 -1.67
C SER A 215 -4.37 -10.06 -2.69
N ALA A 216 -4.24 -11.32 -2.23
CA ALA A 216 -4.26 -12.47 -3.12
C ALA A 216 -5.61 -12.57 -3.88
N ALA A 217 -6.74 -12.32 -3.22
CA ALA A 217 -8.04 -12.29 -3.87
C ALA A 217 -8.13 -11.19 -4.95
N LEU A 218 -7.65 -9.98 -4.67
CA LEU A 218 -7.63 -8.90 -5.65
C LEU A 218 -6.67 -9.19 -6.81
N LEU A 219 -5.49 -9.73 -6.49
CA LEU A 219 -4.49 -10.11 -7.48
C LEU A 219 -5.06 -11.18 -8.41
N LEU A 220 -5.68 -12.24 -7.90
CA LEU A 220 -6.34 -13.30 -8.69
C LEU A 220 -7.54 -12.76 -9.50
N ALA A 221 -8.27 -11.79 -8.96
CA ALA A 221 -9.37 -11.13 -9.66
C ALA A 221 -8.90 -10.11 -10.72
N GLY A 222 -7.58 -9.96 -10.93
CA GLY A 222 -7.00 -8.98 -11.82
C GLY A 222 -7.45 -7.56 -11.49
N HIS A 223 -7.68 -7.24 -10.21
CA HIS A 223 -8.15 -5.92 -9.79
C HIS A 223 -6.97 -5.02 -9.45
N TRP A 224 -6.87 -3.87 -10.13
CA TRP A 224 -5.72 -2.96 -10.06
C TRP A 224 -6.06 -1.64 -9.37
N PRO A 225 -5.69 -1.47 -8.08
CA PRO A 225 -6.16 -0.35 -7.28
C PRO A 225 -5.67 1.02 -7.74
N GLU A 226 -4.49 1.11 -8.35
CA GLU A 226 -3.91 2.37 -8.84
C GLU A 226 -4.90 3.15 -9.73
N TYR A 227 -5.65 2.43 -10.58
CA TYR A 227 -6.55 3.02 -11.57
C TYR A 227 -8.04 2.79 -11.30
N ARG A 228 -8.36 1.84 -10.42
CA ARG A 228 -9.75 1.42 -10.14
C ARG A 228 -10.19 1.72 -8.71
N GLY A 229 -9.27 2.10 -7.84
CA GLY A 229 -9.52 2.25 -6.42
C GLY A 229 -9.95 0.93 -5.77
N VAL A 230 -10.71 1.03 -4.68
CA VAL A 230 -11.24 -0.13 -3.95
C VAL A 230 -12.41 -0.73 -4.73
N PRO A 231 -12.52 -2.09 -4.85
CA PRO A 231 -13.65 -2.70 -5.52
C PRO A 231 -15.00 -2.30 -4.91
N ASP A 232 -16.01 -2.20 -5.78
CA ASP A 232 -17.37 -1.87 -5.37
C ASP A 232 -18.04 -3.00 -4.54
N ALA A 233 -19.28 -2.77 -4.11
CA ALA A 233 -20.00 -3.74 -3.28
C ALA A 233 -20.26 -5.08 -3.98
N ALA A 234 -20.52 -5.07 -5.30
CA ALA A 234 -20.81 -6.28 -6.06
C ALA A 234 -19.54 -7.12 -6.26
N ALA A 235 -18.44 -6.48 -6.66
CA ALA A 235 -17.14 -7.12 -6.78
C ALA A 235 -16.68 -7.69 -5.43
N ARG A 236 -16.79 -6.91 -4.34
CA ARG A 236 -16.44 -7.39 -3.00
C ARG A 236 -17.27 -8.60 -2.55
N ALA A 237 -18.56 -8.61 -2.85
CA ALA A 237 -19.43 -9.75 -2.55
C ALA A 237 -19.00 -11.00 -3.32
N ALA A 238 -18.69 -10.88 -4.62
CA ALA A 238 -18.20 -11.97 -5.45
C ALA A 238 -16.86 -12.55 -4.93
N LEU A 239 -15.97 -11.70 -4.41
CA LEU A 239 -14.66 -12.09 -3.88
C LEU A 239 -14.69 -12.58 -2.43
N GLY A 240 -15.83 -12.46 -1.73
CA GLY A 240 -15.92 -12.75 -0.30
C GLY A 240 -15.08 -11.81 0.57
N LEU A 241 -15.06 -10.52 0.24
CA LEU A 241 -14.28 -9.50 0.95
C LEU A 241 -15.18 -8.48 1.65
N SER A 242 -14.89 -8.17 2.91
CA SER A 242 -15.42 -6.99 3.58
C SER A 242 -14.84 -5.70 2.99
N SER A 243 -15.46 -4.54 3.30
CA SER A 243 -14.94 -3.24 2.86
C SER A 243 -13.54 -2.95 3.43
N ALA A 244 -13.25 -3.41 4.65
CA ALA A 244 -11.96 -3.21 5.29
C ALA A 244 -10.87 -4.09 4.65
N GLU A 245 -11.18 -5.37 4.41
CA GLU A 245 -10.27 -6.29 3.71
C GLU A 245 -9.93 -5.79 2.31
N ALA A 246 -10.93 -5.33 1.54
CA ALA A 246 -10.72 -4.82 0.20
C ALA A 246 -9.86 -3.54 0.18
N ALA A 247 -10.07 -2.63 1.13
CA ALA A 247 -9.25 -1.42 1.27
C ALA A 247 -7.80 -1.78 1.63
N LEU A 248 -7.61 -2.75 2.53
CA LEU A 248 -6.30 -3.23 2.94
C LEU A 248 -5.53 -3.90 1.79
N GLY A 249 -6.20 -4.80 1.06
CA GLY A 249 -5.60 -5.45 -0.10
C GLY A 249 -5.31 -4.47 -1.23
N SER A 250 -6.19 -3.48 -1.42
CA SER A 250 -5.98 -2.42 -2.41
C SER A 250 -4.75 -1.57 -2.08
N HIS A 251 -4.53 -1.29 -0.80
CA HIS A 251 -3.35 -0.56 -0.36
C HIS A 251 -2.06 -1.36 -0.58
N GLU A 252 -2.08 -2.68 -0.36
CA GLU A 252 -0.94 -3.57 -0.64
C GLU A 252 -0.69 -3.78 -2.14
N LEU A 253 -1.65 -3.55 -3.04
CA LEU A 253 -1.41 -3.68 -4.49
C LEU A 253 -1.29 -2.32 -5.20
N ARG A 254 -1.27 -1.21 -4.46
CA ARG A 254 -1.34 0.15 -5.01
C ARG A 254 -0.20 0.54 -5.95
N TRP A 255 0.93 -0.15 -5.87
CA TRP A 255 2.13 0.12 -6.65
C TRP A 255 2.26 -0.78 -7.89
N VAL A 256 1.31 -1.70 -8.11
CA VAL A 256 1.31 -2.57 -9.29
C VAL A 256 0.68 -1.81 -10.45
N GLY A 257 1.53 -1.30 -11.34
CA GLY A 257 1.14 -0.58 -12.55
C GLY A 257 0.54 -1.47 -13.63
N GLY A 258 -0.01 -0.83 -14.67
CA GLY A 258 -0.68 -1.55 -15.77
C GLY A 258 0.26 -2.46 -16.57
N GLU A 259 1.50 -2.05 -16.77
CA GLU A 259 2.49 -2.87 -17.50
C GLU A 259 2.92 -4.08 -16.67
N GLU A 260 3.20 -3.87 -15.37
CA GLU A 260 3.46 -4.94 -14.41
C GLU A 260 2.31 -5.96 -14.36
N ALA A 261 1.08 -5.47 -14.35
CA ALA A 261 -0.12 -6.30 -14.36
C ALA A 261 -0.18 -7.18 -15.62
N LEU A 262 0.13 -6.64 -16.81
CA LEU A 262 0.18 -7.43 -18.03
C LEU A 262 1.26 -8.51 -17.99
N GLU A 263 2.44 -8.20 -17.45
CA GLU A 263 3.55 -9.16 -17.32
C GLU A 263 3.22 -10.30 -16.35
N LEU A 264 2.61 -10.00 -15.20
CA LEU A 264 2.16 -11.03 -14.24
C LEU A 264 1.18 -12.03 -14.88
N TYR A 265 0.40 -11.54 -15.84
CA TYR A 265 -0.67 -12.31 -16.48
C TYR A 265 -0.27 -12.98 -17.80
N ARG A 266 0.93 -12.72 -18.32
CA ARG A 266 1.40 -13.17 -19.64
C ARG A 266 1.24 -14.68 -19.86
N ALA A 267 1.51 -15.48 -18.83
CA ALA A 267 1.47 -16.94 -18.86
C ALA A 267 0.50 -17.53 -17.82
N VAL A 268 -0.55 -16.78 -17.43
CA VAL A 268 -1.43 -17.19 -16.32
C VAL A 268 -2.30 -18.41 -16.67
N LEU A 269 -2.67 -18.57 -17.93
CA LEU A 269 -3.55 -19.62 -18.42
C LEU A 269 -2.76 -20.88 -18.83
N PRO A 270 -3.37 -22.07 -18.73
CA PRO A 270 -2.71 -23.31 -19.13
C PRO A 270 -2.52 -23.36 -20.66
N GLU A 271 -1.39 -23.93 -21.10
CA GLU A 271 -1.05 -24.03 -22.53
C GLU A 271 -1.89 -25.08 -23.26
N ASP A 272 -2.21 -26.19 -22.59
CA ASP A 272 -2.96 -27.29 -23.16
C ASP A 272 -4.47 -26.98 -23.26
N PRO A 273 -5.11 -27.13 -24.44
CA PRO A 273 -6.53 -26.85 -24.62
C PRO A 273 -7.48 -27.63 -23.70
N GLU A 274 -7.15 -28.87 -23.31
CA GLU A 274 -7.99 -29.62 -22.36
C GLU A 274 -7.90 -29.01 -20.96
N ALA A 275 -6.70 -28.63 -20.53
CA ALA A 275 -6.49 -27.89 -19.29
C ALA A 275 -7.18 -26.51 -19.29
N VAL A 276 -7.35 -25.85 -20.44
CA VAL A 276 -8.16 -24.62 -20.56
C VAL A 276 -9.62 -24.90 -20.22
N ALA A 277 -10.18 -26.01 -20.69
CA ALA A 277 -11.57 -26.38 -20.36
C ALA A 277 -11.73 -26.72 -18.87
N ALA A 278 -10.71 -27.31 -18.25
CA ALA A 278 -10.69 -27.65 -16.83
C ALA A 278 -10.76 -26.44 -15.88
N LEU A 279 -10.55 -25.20 -16.37
CA LEU A 279 -10.68 -23.97 -15.58
C LEU A 279 -12.09 -23.80 -14.96
N TRP A 280 -13.13 -24.39 -15.57
CA TRP A 280 -14.51 -24.34 -15.09
C TRP A 280 -14.87 -25.48 -14.13
N GLU A 281 -13.98 -26.44 -13.91
CA GLU A 281 -14.18 -27.51 -12.95
C GLU A 281 -13.78 -27.06 -11.54
N PRO A 282 -14.30 -27.67 -10.46
CA PRO A 282 -13.88 -27.36 -9.10
C PRO A 282 -12.35 -27.46 -8.92
N GLY A 283 -11.73 -26.40 -8.39
CA GLY A 283 -10.27 -26.32 -8.24
C GLY A 283 -9.50 -25.92 -9.51
N GLY A 284 -10.18 -25.71 -10.65
CA GLY A 284 -9.54 -25.36 -11.93
C GLY A 284 -8.74 -24.05 -11.89
N ALA A 285 -9.10 -23.13 -10.99
CA ALA A 285 -8.40 -21.85 -10.78
C ALA A 285 -7.11 -21.99 -9.96
N VAL A 286 -6.87 -23.11 -9.26
CA VAL A 286 -5.66 -23.29 -8.44
C VAL A 286 -4.40 -23.23 -9.30
N GLY A 287 -4.38 -23.87 -10.47
CA GLY A 287 -3.23 -23.81 -11.38
C GLY A 287 -2.94 -22.39 -11.91
N VAL A 288 -3.98 -21.54 -12.05
CA VAL A 288 -3.84 -20.12 -12.39
C VAL A 288 -3.18 -19.37 -11.23
N ALA A 289 -3.67 -19.58 -10.00
CA ALA A 289 -3.08 -19.00 -8.79
C ALA A 289 -1.60 -19.40 -8.63
N GLU A 290 -1.24 -20.64 -8.91
CA GLU A 290 0.12 -21.14 -8.85
C GLU A 290 1.06 -20.47 -9.85
N ARG A 291 0.65 -20.32 -11.11
CA ARG A 291 1.43 -19.61 -12.14
C ARG A 291 1.54 -18.12 -11.83
N LEU A 292 0.47 -17.52 -11.32
CA LEU A 292 0.47 -16.12 -10.89
C LEU A 292 1.40 -15.90 -9.69
N ALA A 293 1.44 -16.85 -8.75
CA ALA A 293 2.37 -16.83 -7.63
C ALA A 293 3.83 -16.92 -8.09
N GLU A 294 4.12 -17.76 -9.08
CA GLU A 294 5.45 -17.88 -9.66
C GLU A 294 5.90 -16.58 -10.35
N ALA A 295 5.01 -15.99 -11.16
CA ALA A 295 5.27 -14.71 -11.81
C ALA A 295 5.49 -13.58 -10.79
N TRP A 296 4.68 -13.55 -9.73
CA TRP A 296 4.82 -12.61 -8.63
C TRP A 296 6.17 -12.78 -7.92
N ASN A 297 6.50 -13.99 -7.49
CA ASN A 297 7.72 -14.27 -6.74
C ASN A 297 8.98 -14.03 -7.58
N SER A 298 8.94 -14.32 -8.89
CA SER A 298 10.05 -14.02 -9.81
C SER A 298 10.34 -12.52 -9.90
N ARG A 299 9.31 -11.68 -9.80
CA ARG A 299 9.45 -10.22 -9.95
C ARG A 299 9.69 -9.49 -8.63
N TYR A 300 9.01 -9.90 -7.57
CA TYR A 300 8.95 -9.18 -6.30
C TYR A 300 9.52 -9.97 -5.12
N GLY A 301 9.89 -11.24 -5.33
CA GLY A 301 10.23 -12.16 -4.25
C GLY A 301 8.98 -12.60 -3.46
N ARG A 302 9.15 -13.69 -2.70
CA ARG A 302 8.15 -14.13 -1.73
C ARG A 302 8.19 -13.21 -0.51
N ARG A 303 7.02 -12.73 -0.08
CA ARG A 303 6.89 -11.89 1.11
C ARG A 303 6.84 -12.72 2.38
N VAL A 304 7.19 -12.10 3.50
CA VAL A 304 6.94 -12.66 4.84
C VAL A 304 5.42 -12.77 5.03
N ALA A 305 4.94 -13.99 5.25
CA ALA A 305 3.52 -14.23 5.49
C ALA A 305 3.11 -13.70 6.88
N LEU A 306 2.00 -12.98 6.93
CA LEU A 306 1.44 -12.48 8.19
C LEU A 306 0.23 -13.36 8.57
N PRO A 307 0.07 -13.74 9.85
CA PRO A 307 -1.11 -14.48 10.29
C PRO A 307 -2.39 -13.69 10.00
N GLU A 308 -3.47 -14.39 9.61
CA GLU A 308 -4.73 -13.74 9.25
C GLU A 308 -5.33 -12.93 10.41
N GLY A 309 -5.17 -13.42 11.65
CA GLY A 309 -5.58 -12.71 12.86
C GLY A 309 -4.88 -11.35 13.01
N THR A 310 -3.58 -11.28 12.72
CA THR A 310 -2.77 -10.05 12.73
C THR A 310 -3.27 -9.06 11.69
N VAL A 311 -3.51 -9.54 10.46
CA VAL A 311 -4.00 -8.73 9.34
C VAL A 311 -5.39 -8.17 9.64
N ALA A 312 -6.29 -8.98 10.22
CA ALA A 312 -7.62 -8.55 10.62
C ALA A 312 -7.60 -7.52 11.76
N ALA A 313 -6.75 -7.73 12.77
CA ALA A 313 -6.54 -6.78 13.86
C ALA A 313 -6.01 -5.44 13.31
N PHE A 314 -5.03 -5.48 12.41
CA PHE A 314 -4.45 -4.30 11.78
C PHE A 314 -5.47 -3.52 10.94
N GLY A 315 -6.28 -4.21 10.13
CA GLY A 315 -7.34 -3.59 9.34
C GLY A 315 -8.37 -2.82 10.18
N SER A 316 -8.52 -3.19 11.46
CA SER A 316 -9.39 -2.51 12.43
C SER A 316 -8.70 -1.41 13.22
N ALA A 317 -7.36 -1.37 13.25
CA ALA A 317 -6.56 -0.45 14.07
C ALA A 317 -6.63 1.01 13.60
N ARG A 318 -6.88 1.22 12.30
CA ARG A 318 -6.97 2.54 11.64
C ARG A 318 -5.73 3.42 11.90
N LEU A 319 -4.56 2.81 11.79
CA LEU A 319 -3.29 3.51 11.89
C LEU A 319 -3.06 4.40 10.66
N ASN A 320 -2.57 5.61 10.86
CA ASN A 320 -2.40 6.56 9.78
C ASN A 320 -1.12 6.25 8.99
N ARG A 321 -1.16 6.37 7.65
CA ARG A 321 0.00 6.20 6.74
C ARG A 321 0.85 4.96 7.08
N THR A 322 0.18 3.86 7.46
CA THR A 322 0.80 2.59 7.86
C THR A 322 0.13 1.49 7.05
N GLY A 323 0.92 0.55 6.54
CA GLY A 323 0.48 -0.52 5.64
C GLY A 323 1.05 -1.89 6.03
N LEU A 324 0.65 -2.95 5.32
CA LEU A 324 1.09 -4.32 5.58
C LEU A 324 2.59 -4.52 5.37
N GLU A 325 3.21 -3.73 4.49
CA GLU A 325 4.66 -3.66 4.30
C GLU A 325 5.39 -3.32 5.60
N HIS A 326 4.83 -2.41 6.40
CA HIS A 326 5.41 -1.99 7.67
C HIS A 326 5.23 -3.05 8.77
N LEU A 327 4.14 -3.83 8.74
CA LEU A 327 3.98 -4.98 9.65
C LEU A 327 5.03 -6.05 9.39
N ARG A 328 5.29 -6.37 8.11
CA ARG A 328 6.33 -7.31 7.72
C ARG A 328 7.71 -6.83 8.15
N LEU A 329 7.96 -5.53 8.04
CA LEU A 329 9.19 -4.91 8.52
C LEU A 329 9.38 -5.05 10.03
N VAL A 330 8.31 -4.97 10.83
CA VAL A 330 8.40 -5.25 12.27
C VAL A 330 8.70 -6.73 12.52
N ALA A 331 8.00 -7.63 11.81
CA ALA A 331 8.17 -9.08 11.98
C ALA A 331 9.56 -9.56 11.55
N ASP A 332 10.11 -8.99 10.49
CA ASP A 332 11.43 -9.28 9.95
C ASP A 332 12.12 -7.99 9.48
N PRO A 333 12.77 -7.25 10.40
CA PRO A 333 13.50 -6.03 10.05
C PRO A 333 14.76 -6.33 9.21
N GLY A 334 15.18 -7.60 9.12
CA GLY A 334 16.31 -8.05 8.33
C GLY A 334 16.08 -8.04 6.82
N ALA A 335 14.81 -7.97 6.40
CA ALA A 335 14.42 -8.03 4.99
C ALA A 335 14.53 -6.69 4.24
N GLU A 336 14.83 -5.58 4.94
CA GLU A 336 14.82 -4.24 4.36
C GLU A 336 16.19 -3.55 4.48
N ASP A 337 16.78 -3.24 3.33
CA ASP A 337 18.11 -2.63 3.22
C ASP A 337 18.22 -1.32 4.03
N ALA A 338 17.14 -0.52 4.08
CA ALA A 338 17.10 0.73 4.84
C ALA A 338 17.26 0.53 6.36
N LEU A 339 16.89 -0.64 6.89
CA LEU A 339 17.07 -0.98 8.30
C LEU A 339 18.34 -1.79 8.56
N CYS A 340 18.95 -2.40 7.54
CA CYS A 340 20.14 -3.24 7.68
C CYS A 340 21.46 -2.56 7.34
N ARG A 341 21.44 -1.48 6.55
CA ARG A 341 22.66 -0.80 6.06
C ARG A 341 22.68 0.67 6.47
N ASP A 342 23.84 1.16 6.88
CA ASP A 342 24.01 2.59 7.10
C ASP A 342 23.94 3.35 5.77
N ALA A 343 23.15 4.42 5.75
CA ALA A 343 23.01 5.32 4.62
C ALA A 343 23.68 6.67 4.92
N SER A 344 24.48 7.15 3.96
CA SER A 344 24.89 8.56 3.91
C SER A 344 23.97 9.32 2.95
N SER A 345 23.72 10.58 3.24
CA SER A 345 22.80 11.43 2.50
C SER A 345 23.48 12.73 2.06
N TRP A 346 23.12 13.23 0.89
CA TRP A 346 23.60 14.50 0.35
C TRP A 346 22.49 15.21 -0.41
N ILE A 347 22.67 16.51 -0.62
CA ILE A 347 21.75 17.32 -1.42
C ILE A 347 22.29 17.45 -2.83
N GLU A 348 21.43 17.21 -3.81
CA GLU A 348 21.71 17.35 -5.24
C GLU A 348 20.79 18.41 -5.83
N MET A 349 21.34 19.33 -6.62
CA MET A 349 20.56 20.34 -7.33
C MET A 349 20.19 19.81 -8.71
N GLU A 350 18.90 19.71 -8.99
CA GLU A 350 18.38 19.24 -10.28
C GLU A 350 17.56 20.32 -10.96
N GLU A 351 17.55 20.33 -12.30
CA GLU A 351 16.63 21.17 -13.06
C GLU A 351 15.28 20.46 -13.23
N TYR A 352 14.22 21.09 -12.74
CA TYR A 352 12.85 20.61 -12.92
C TYR A 352 11.97 21.74 -13.42
N ALA A 353 11.36 21.56 -14.59
CA ALA A 353 10.55 22.57 -15.26
C ALA A 353 11.27 23.94 -15.42
N GLY A 354 12.56 23.91 -15.75
CA GLY A 354 13.39 25.11 -15.94
C GLY A 354 13.81 25.82 -14.65
N ARG A 355 13.72 25.15 -13.49
CA ARG A 355 14.05 25.71 -12.18
C ARG A 355 14.97 24.79 -11.37
N PRO A 356 15.93 25.32 -10.60
CA PRO A 356 16.75 24.51 -9.70
C PRO A 356 15.93 24.00 -8.51
N VAL A 357 16.04 22.72 -8.22
CA VAL A 357 15.26 22.00 -7.21
C VAL A 357 16.21 21.11 -6.40
N ALA A 358 16.31 21.38 -5.11
CA ALA A 358 17.15 20.61 -4.18
C ALA A 358 16.53 19.26 -3.82
N ARG A 359 17.15 18.15 -4.21
CA ARG A 359 16.69 16.79 -3.88
C ARG A 359 17.63 16.14 -2.88
N LEU A 360 17.04 15.44 -1.91
CA LEU A 360 17.79 14.59 -1.01
C LEU A 360 18.09 13.27 -1.70
N ARG A 361 19.37 12.89 -1.70
CA ARG A 361 19.85 11.61 -2.20
C ARG A 361 20.46 10.81 -1.08
N HIS A 362 20.45 9.49 -1.24
CA HIS A 362 20.98 8.55 -0.27
C HIS A 362 21.89 7.54 -0.97
N SER A 363 22.88 7.02 -0.25
CA SER A 363 23.72 5.91 -0.73
C SER A 363 22.96 4.58 -0.83
N VAL A 364 21.86 4.45 -0.10
CA VAL A 364 20.90 3.34 -0.15
C VAL A 364 19.54 3.94 -0.51
N GLU A 365 18.99 3.60 -1.68
CA GLU A 365 17.77 4.22 -2.20
C GLU A 365 16.57 4.09 -1.25
N ALA A 366 16.40 2.91 -0.63
CA ALA A 366 15.35 2.64 0.34
C ALA A 366 15.38 3.56 1.58
N ALA A 367 16.52 4.22 1.86
CA ALA A 367 16.62 5.19 2.95
C ALA A 367 15.71 6.42 2.74
N ALA A 368 15.29 6.70 1.51
CA ALA A 368 14.34 7.78 1.20
C ALA A 368 12.98 7.60 1.90
N GLU A 369 12.56 6.34 2.13
CA GLU A 369 11.29 6.00 2.77
C GLU A 369 11.36 5.95 4.30
N LEU A 370 12.57 6.09 4.89
CA LEU A 370 12.76 6.05 6.34
C LEU A 370 11.82 6.99 7.12
N PRO A 371 11.56 8.25 6.71
CA PRO A 371 10.64 9.11 7.46
C PRO A 371 9.23 8.51 7.61
N VAL A 372 8.70 7.88 6.57
CA VAL A 372 7.39 7.20 6.60
C VAL A 372 7.47 5.95 7.46
N THR A 373 8.51 5.13 7.24
CA THR A 373 8.78 3.92 8.00
C THR A 373 8.91 4.17 9.50
N LEU A 374 9.64 5.20 9.93
CA LEU A 374 9.80 5.55 11.34
C LEU A 374 8.45 5.91 11.99
N GLY A 375 7.61 6.70 11.30
CA GLY A 375 6.28 7.05 11.78
C GLY A 375 5.33 5.85 11.87
N ALA A 376 5.42 4.93 10.91
CA ALA A 376 4.69 3.66 10.93
C ALA A 376 5.16 2.75 12.08
N LEU A 377 6.47 2.55 12.24
CA LEU A 377 7.06 1.73 13.30
C LEU A 377 6.74 2.27 14.70
N ALA A 378 6.72 3.59 14.89
CA ALA A 378 6.32 4.19 16.16
C ALA A 378 4.88 3.80 16.55
N GLN A 379 3.95 3.81 15.60
CA GLN A 379 2.58 3.34 15.85
C GLN A 379 2.52 1.82 16.01
N LEU A 380 3.22 1.07 15.18
CA LEU A 380 3.16 -0.39 15.18
C LEU A 380 3.76 -1.01 16.44
N ILE A 381 4.86 -0.48 16.99
CA ILE A 381 5.43 -0.97 18.26
C ILE A 381 4.42 -0.77 19.41
N ALA A 382 3.83 0.42 19.49
CA ALA A 382 2.82 0.75 20.49
C ALA A 382 1.52 -0.07 20.32
N TRP A 383 1.11 -0.34 19.08
CA TRP A 383 -0.07 -1.14 18.78
C TRP A 383 0.16 -2.65 18.99
N ALA A 384 1.21 -3.21 18.38
CA ALA A 384 1.44 -4.66 18.32
C ALA A 384 1.66 -5.29 19.69
N HIS A 385 2.36 -4.63 20.62
CA HIS A 385 2.54 -5.19 21.97
C HIS A 385 1.23 -5.25 22.77
N ALA A 386 0.29 -4.33 22.50
CA ALA A 386 -0.96 -4.19 23.23
C ALA A 386 -2.13 -4.95 22.59
N GLU A 387 -2.10 -5.10 21.26
CA GLU A 387 -3.21 -5.57 20.42
C GLU A 387 -2.91 -6.88 19.68
N LEU A 388 -1.78 -7.54 19.95
CA LEU A 388 -1.48 -8.87 19.41
C LEU A 388 -1.15 -9.86 20.54
N PRO A 389 -1.51 -11.14 20.38
CA PRO A 389 -1.27 -12.15 21.39
C PRO A 389 0.22 -12.52 21.50
N THR A 390 0.59 -13.15 22.60
CA THR A 390 1.91 -13.75 22.79
C THR A 390 2.13 -14.82 21.73
N GLY A 391 3.27 -14.79 21.04
CA GLY A 391 3.57 -15.70 19.95
C GLY A 391 3.33 -15.13 18.55
N ASP A 392 2.63 -14.00 18.42
CA ASP A 392 2.46 -13.33 17.13
C ASP A 392 3.81 -12.83 16.57
N PRO A 393 4.17 -13.13 15.31
CA PRO A 393 5.47 -12.79 14.74
C PRO A 393 5.73 -11.28 14.68
N VAL A 394 4.70 -10.44 14.46
CA VAL A 394 4.86 -8.99 14.48
C VAL A 394 5.16 -8.52 15.90
N ARG A 395 4.49 -9.07 16.91
CA ARG A 395 4.79 -8.74 18.31
C ARG A 395 6.21 -9.17 18.67
N GLN A 396 6.61 -10.38 18.31
CA GLN A 396 7.95 -10.92 18.61
C GLN A 396 9.08 -10.16 17.90
N GLY A 397 8.82 -9.56 16.74
CA GLY A 397 9.79 -8.76 16.00
C GLY A 397 10.10 -7.38 16.60
N ILE A 398 9.26 -6.88 17.53
CA ILE A 398 9.40 -5.53 18.13
C ILE A 398 10.83 -5.22 18.64
N PRO A 399 11.49 -6.09 19.44
CA PRO A 399 12.82 -5.78 19.97
C PRO A 399 13.87 -5.64 18.85
N ALA A 400 13.82 -6.51 17.85
CA ALA A 400 14.73 -6.48 16.71
C ALA A 400 14.51 -5.22 15.84
N ALA A 401 13.24 -4.89 15.56
CA ALA A 401 12.88 -3.72 14.76
C ALA A 401 13.30 -2.41 15.45
N LEU A 402 13.04 -2.30 16.76
CA LEU A 402 13.44 -1.13 17.54
C LEU A 402 14.97 -0.95 17.57
N ARG A 403 15.70 -2.05 17.74
CA ARG A 403 17.17 -2.04 17.72
C ARG A 403 17.70 -1.60 16.35
N ALA A 404 17.24 -2.20 15.26
CA ALA A 404 17.67 -1.87 13.90
C ALA A 404 17.45 -0.38 13.58
N VAL A 405 16.27 0.14 13.91
CA VAL A 405 15.96 1.57 13.73
C VAL A 405 16.88 2.46 14.56
N ARG A 406 17.10 2.12 15.84
CA ARG A 406 17.98 2.92 16.72
C ARG A 406 19.40 2.96 16.19
N GLU A 407 19.93 1.83 15.70
CA GLU A 407 21.24 1.76 15.03
C GLU A 407 21.29 2.73 13.84
N ARG A 408 20.31 2.67 12.91
CA ARG A 408 20.26 3.59 11.75
C ARG A 408 20.17 5.07 12.14
N LEU A 409 19.42 5.40 13.19
CA LEU A 409 19.30 6.76 13.69
C LEU A 409 20.58 7.33 14.31
N THR A 410 21.62 6.51 14.55
CA THR A 410 22.93 6.98 15.02
C THR A 410 23.91 7.31 13.89
N ALA A 411 23.58 7.00 12.64
CA ALA A 411 24.45 7.27 11.49
C ALA A 411 24.61 8.80 11.28
N PRO A 412 25.84 9.36 11.42
CA PRO A 412 26.04 10.82 11.37
C PRO A 412 25.81 11.40 9.97
N GLY A 413 26.03 10.60 8.93
CA GLY A 413 25.81 10.98 7.53
C GLY A 413 24.36 10.91 7.07
N LEU A 414 23.44 10.40 7.88
CA LEU A 414 22.03 10.27 7.52
C LEU A 414 21.32 11.62 7.66
N LEU A 415 20.57 12.00 6.62
CA LEU A 415 19.59 13.09 6.66
C LEU A 415 18.22 12.51 6.35
N LEU A 416 17.18 13.04 6.99
CA LEU A 416 15.80 12.61 6.80
C LEU A 416 14.93 13.81 6.43
N SER A 417 14.04 13.65 5.45
CA SER A 417 13.08 14.69 5.09
C SER A 417 12.15 14.98 6.27
N ALA A 418 12.07 16.25 6.67
CA ALA A 418 11.29 16.70 7.81
C ALA A 418 10.06 17.52 7.39
N ALA A 419 10.25 18.56 6.58
CA ALA A 419 9.14 19.41 6.13
C ALA A 419 9.49 20.30 4.94
N ASP A 420 8.44 20.75 4.27
CA ASP A 420 8.46 21.89 3.36
C ASP A 420 7.82 23.10 4.04
N VAL A 421 8.60 24.16 4.25
CA VAL A 421 8.16 25.40 4.88
C VAL A 421 7.75 26.38 3.79
N TRP A 422 6.44 26.44 3.57
CA TRP A 422 5.81 27.36 2.65
C TRP A 422 5.73 28.76 3.29
N ARG A 423 5.79 29.80 2.44
CA ARG A 423 5.75 31.25 2.76
C ARG A 423 7.13 31.84 3.06
N GLY A 424 7.64 32.62 2.09
CA GLY A 424 8.98 33.21 2.12
C GLY A 424 9.39 33.93 3.41
N ALA A 425 8.49 34.57 4.17
CA ALA A 425 8.86 35.18 5.45
C ALA A 425 9.17 34.17 6.57
N ARG A 426 8.49 33.01 6.58
CA ARG A 426 8.75 31.93 7.55
C ARG A 426 9.98 31.13 7.13
N ALA A 427 10.11 30.84 5.82
CA ALA A 427 11.31 30.25 5.24
C ALA A 427 12.56 31.08 5.55
N ARG A 428 12.49 32.40 5.36
CA ARG A 428 13.61 33.31 5.67
C ARG A 428 13.99 33.32 7.15
N ARG A 429 13.01 33.44 8.07
CA ARG A 429 13.28 33.35 9.52
C ARG A 429 13.89 32.01 9.93
N LEU A 430 13.47 30.93 9.27
CA LEU A 430 14.09 29.62 9.45
C LEU A 430 15.56 29.67 9.01
N MET A 431 15.85 30.12 7.79
CA MET A 431 17.23 30.22 7.29
C MET A 431 18.11 31.08 8.21
N GLU A 432 17.61 32.25 8.65
CA GLU A 432 18.28 33.13 9.62
C GLU A 432 18.59 32.42 10.94
N SER A 433 17.68 31.56 11.43
CA SER A 433 17.87 30.81 12.68
C SER A 433 18.88 29.66 12.58
N LEU A 434 19.11 29.14 11.36
CA LEU A 434 20.08 28.09 11.10
C LEU A 434 21.51 28.65 10.92
N GLY A 435 21.63 29.93 10.59
CA GLY A 435 22.90 30.62 10.35
C GLY A 435 23.44 30.41 8.93
N ASP A 436 24.65 30.93 8.69
CA ASP A 436 25.17 31.11 7.33
C ASP A 436 26.06 29.95 6.82
N ARG A 437 26.19 28.87 7.58
CA ARG A 437 27.03 27.73 7.15
C ARG A 437 26.31 26.97 6.05
N PRO A 438 26.82 26.92 4.80
CA PRO A 438 26.14 26.20 3.72
C PRO A 438 26.24 24.69 3.94
N CYS A 439 25.26 23.96 3.44
CA CYS A 439 25.38 22.51 3.32
C CYS A 439 26.25 22.14 2.10
N LEU A 440 26.85 20.95 2.14
CA LEU A 440 27.71 20.46 1.07
C LEU A 440 26.97 19.40 0.25
N GLY A 441 27.07 19.50 -1.08
CA GLY A 441 26.64 18.46 -2.01
C GLY A 441 27.59 17.26 -2.00
N ARG A 442 27.33 16.27 -2.88
CA ARG A 442 28.12 15.02 -2.95
C ARG A 442 29.62 15.25 -3.08
N ASP A 443 29.99 16.25 -3.89
CA ASP A 443 31.38 16.52 -4.27
C ASP A 443 32.06 17.52 -3.32
N GLY A 444 31.43 17.83 -2.18
CA GLY A 444 31.92 18.83 -1.23
C GLY A 444 31.68 20.28 -1.66
N VAL A 445 30.96 20.50 -2.76
CA VAL A 445 30.60 21.82 -3.26
C VAL A 445 29.47 22.41 -2.41
N PRO A 446 29.56 23.67 -1.93
CA PRO A 446 28.48 24.34 -1.22
C PRO A 446 27.20 24.42 -2.06
N VAL A 447 26.08 24.02 -1.49
CA VAL A 447 24.77 24.14 -2.13
C VAL A 447 24.29 25.60 -2.01
N PRO A 448 23.84 26.24 -3.10
CA PRO A 448 23.30 27.59 -3.06
C PRO A 448 22.08 27.72 -2.14
N SER A 449 21.89 28.90 -1.53
CA SER A 449 20.71 29.22 -0.70
C SER A 449 20.43 28.18 0.40
N SER A 450 21.50 27.64 1.00
CA SER A 450 21.44 26.57 1.98
C SER A 450 21.98 26.97 3.34
N ALA A 451 21.51 26.30 4.39
CA ALA A 451 21.97 26.45 5.76
C ALA A 451 22.04 25.07 6.45
N ASP A 452 23.11 24.82 7.19
CA ASP A 452 23.35 23.62 7.99
C ASP A 452 23.87 24.02 9.38
N ASN A 453 23.08 23.79 10.43
CA ASN A 453 23.47 24.06 11.82
C ASN A 453 23.97 22.81 12.58
N GLY A 454 24.13 21.68 11.89
CA GLY A 454 24.58 20.41 12.41
C GLY A 454 23.44 19.45 12.74
N THR A 455 22.27 19.97 13.11
CA THR A 455 21.07 19.17 13.40
C THR A 455 20.03 19.28 12.29
N VAL A 456 19.89 20.46 11.71
CA VAL A 456 18.93 20.79 10.66
C VAL A 456 19.69 21.31 9.45
N VAL A 457 19.28 20.83 8.27
CA VAL A 457 19.76 21.30 6.98
C VAL A 457 18.57 21.83 6.21
N ALA A 458 18.68 23.01 5.62
CA ALA A 458 17.63 23.58 4.79
C ALA A 458 18.18 24.18 3.50
N VAL A 459 17.35 24.15 2.45
CA VAL A 459 17.60 24.86 1.18
C VAL A 459 16.34 25.63 0.82
N GLU A 460 16.49 26.94 0.61
CA GLU A 460 15.42 27.81 0.09
C GLU A 460 15.50 27.84 -1.44
N ASP A 461 14.40 27.52 -2.12
CA ASP A 461 14.30 27.65 -3.57
C ASP A 461 13.78 29.03 -4.00
N ASP A 462 13.88 29.33 -5.30
CA ASP A 462 13.48 30.62 -5.87
C ASP A 462 11.99 30.96 -5.69
N SER A 463 11.17 29.99 -5.28
CA SER A 463 9.75 30.21 -4.96
C SER A 463 9.51 30.65 -3.51
N GLY A 464 10.57 30.75 -2.70
CA GLY A 464 10.50 31.08 -1.28
C GLY A 464 10.00 29.92 -0.42
N VAL A 465 10.22 28.68 -0.89
CA VAL A 465 9.95 27.46 -0.13
C VAL A 465 11.26 26.93 0.42
N ALA A 466 11.34 26.76 1.73
CA ALA A 466 12.49 26.11 2.37
C ALA A 466 12.19 24.63 2.60
N ARG A 467 13.01 23.76 1.99
CA ARG A 467 12.97 22.30 2.23
C ARG A 467 13.89 21.98 3.38
N VAL A 468 13.39 21.21 4.34
CA VAL A 468 14.05 20.99 5.62
C VAL A 468 14.32 19.51 5.81
N TRP A 469 15.57 19.21 6.12
CA TRP A 469 16.07 17.88 6.47
C TRP A 469 16.65 17.89 7.87
N LEU A 470 16.61 16.73 8.51
CA LEU A 470 17.05 16.54 9.87
C LEU A 470 18.14 15.47 9.94
N ARG A 471 19.19 15.75 10.71
CA ARG A 471 20.22 14.78 11.09
C ARG A 471 19.83 14.08 12.41
N PRO A 472 19.31 12.85 12.39
CA PRO A 472 18.80 12.17 13.58
C PRO A 472 19.89 11.85 14.62
N ALA A 473 21.14 11.68 14.20
CA ALA A 473 22.27 11.44 15.11
C ALA A 473 22.54 12.65 16.03
N ALA A 474 22.21 13.87 15.59
CA ALA A 474 22.39 15.11 16.36
C ALA A 474 21.16 15.47 17.22
N LEU A 475 20.03 14.77 17.07
CA LEU A 475 18.84 14.98 17.90
C LEU A 475 19.09 14.50 19.34
N GLY A 476 19.14 15.44 20.29
CA GLY A 476 19.24 15.17 21.73
C GLY A 476 20.53 15.66 22.41
N GLY A 477 21.50 16.22 21.67
CA GLY A 477 22.62 16.96 22.25
C GLY A 477 22.17 18.31 22.86
N GLU A 478 23.03 18.94 23.67
CA GLU A 478 22.76 20.28 24.22
C GLU A 478 22.37 21.26 23.10
N GLY A 479 21.14 21.77 23.13
CA GLY A 479 20.58 22.69 22.13
C GLY A 479 19.86 22.05 20.92
N GLY A 480 19.99 20.73 20.70
CA GLY A 480 19.52 20.04 19.49
C GLY A 480 18.00 19.84 19.36
N SER A 481 17.22 19.96 20.44
CA SER A 481 15.76 19.73 20.41
C SER A 481 14.91 21.00 20.26
N ALA A 482 15.49 22.18 20.53
CA ALA A 482 14.76 23.45 20.52
C ALA A 482 14.58 24.00 19.10
N VAL A 483 15.62 23.91 18.26
CA VAL A 483 15.61 24.42 16.89
C VAL A 483 14.61 23.65 16.01
N PRO A 484 14.62 22.30 15.93
CA PRO A 484 13.65 21.58 15.09
C PRO A 484 12.19 21.86 15.48
N ARG A 485 11.87 21.95 16.78
CA ARG A 485 10.51 22.27 17.24
C ARG A 485 10.09 23.68 16.88
N ALA A 486 10.93 24.68 17.18
CA ALA A 486 10.63 26.09 16.86
C ALA A 486 10.47 26.33 15.33
N CYS A 487 11.20 25.58 14.51
CA CYS A 487 11.13 25.65 13.05
C CYS A 487 9.87 25.00 12.46
N LEU A 488 9.42 23.89 13.05
CA LEU A 488 8.34 23.04 12.54
C LEU A 488 6.96 23.35 13.15
N ASP A 489 6.91 23.96 14.34
CA ASP A 489 5.66 24.34 15.00
C ASP A 489 5.00 25.55 14.30
N GLY A 490 3.87 25.32 13.62
CA GLY A 490 2.98 26.39 13.14
C GLY A 490 2.11 26.01 11.93
N PRO A 491 0.89 26.56 11.79
CA PRO A 491 0.02 26.29 10.65
C PRO A 491 0.67 26.73 9.33
N GLY A 492 0.77 25.82 8.36
CA GLY A 492 1.30 26.09 7.02
C GLY A 492 2.67 25.52 6.67
N GLY A 493 3.33 24.77 7.57
CA GLY A 493 4.41 23.86 7.19
C GLY A 493 3.81 22.55 6.69
N GLY A 494 4.12 22.15 5.46
CA GLY A 494 3.79 20.81 4.99
C GLY A 494 4.79 19.85 5.62
N THR A 495 4.50 19.32 6.81
CA THR A 495 5.22 18.12 7.24
C THR A 495 4.89 17.05 6.22
N GLN A 496 5.88 16.29 5.76
CA GLN A 496 5.67 15.14 4.86
C GLN A 496 4.88 14.00 5.55
N GLY A 497 4.14 14.29 6.64
CA GLY A 497 3.17 13.41 7.29
C GLY A 497 3.36 13.20 8.77
N TRP A 498 4.58 13.37 9.26
CA TRP A 498 4.99 13.01 10.60
C TRP A 498 5.78 14.15 11.25
N ASP A 499 5.55 14.38 12.54
CA ASP A 499 6.47 15.15 13.38
C ASP A 499 7.70 14.27 13.64
N LEU A 500 8.65 14.30 12.71
CA LEU A 500 9.81 13.42 12.71
C LEU A 500 10.67 13.56 13.99
N PRO A 501 10.97 14.77 14.50
CA PRO A 501 11.63 14.92 15.81
C PRO A 501 10.88 14.20 16.94
N HIS A 502 9.55 14.32 16.98
CA HIS A 502 8.75 13.63 17.98
C HIS A 502 8.79 12.11 17.82
N VAL A 503 8.67 11.60 16.60
CA VAL A 503 8.74 10.17 16.28
C VAL A 503 10.09 9.58 16.68
N VAL A 504 11.21 10.25 16.35
CA VAL A 504 12.54 9.82 16.77
C VAL A 504 12.67 9.81 18.30
N GLY A 505 12.10 10.82 18.97
CA GLY A 505 12.03 10.88 20.43
C GLY A 505 11.26 9.69 21.05
N LEU A 506 10.11 9.33 20.48
CA LEU A 506 9.33 8.16 20.91
C LEU A 506 10.12 6.87 20.73
N LEU A 507 10.74 6.67 19.57
CA LEU A 507 11.55 5.48 19.27
C LEU A 507 12.76 5.37 20.20
N ARG A 508 13.30 6.46 20.74
CA ARG A 508 14.39 6.46 21.75
C ARG A 508 13.89 6.45 23.19
N SER A 509 12.58 6.51 23.41
CA SER A 509 12.02 6.71 24.76
C SER A 509 12.23 5.51 25.68
N PRO A 510 12.28 5.75 27.01
CA PRO A 510 12.27 4.68 28.01
C PRO A 510 11.06 3.75 27.88
N GLY A 511 9.90 4.28 27.47
CA GLY A 511 8.68 3.47 27.32
C GLY A 511 8.75 2.45 26.20
N PHE A 512 9.35 2.81 25.06
CA PHE A 512 9.60 1.85 23.98
C PHE A 512 10.69 0.85 24.33
N THR A 513 11.70 1.26 25.11
CA THR A 513 12.68 0.34 25.69
C THR A 513 11.99 -0.67 26.61
N ALA A 514 11.06 -0.24 27.46
CA ALA A 514 10.29 -1.11 28.33
C ALA A 514 9.39 -2.07 27.54
N ILE A 515 8.72 -1.61 26.47
CA ILE A 515 7.95 -2.47 25.56
C ILE A 515 8.85 -3.56 24.96
N ALA A 516 10.01 -3.20 24.41
CA ALA A 516 10.92 -4.17 23.81
C ALA A 516 11.46 -5.17 24.84
N ALA A 517 11.83 -4.71 26.04
CA ALA A 517 12.29 -5.58 27.12
C ALA A 517 11.18 -6.54 27.58
N HIS A 518 9.95 -6.04 27.73
CA HIS A 518 8.78 -6.83 28.11
C HIS A 518 8.47 -7.93 27.10
N VAL A 519 8.52 -7.62 25.80
CA VAL A 519 8.34 -8.62 24.74
C VAL A 519 9.49 -9.63 24.75
N ALA A 520 10.74 -9.18 24.88
CA ALA A 520 11.91 -10.05 24.85
C ALA A 520 12.02 -10.99 26.06
N ALA A 521 11.48 -10.59 27.23
CA ALA A 521 11.52 -11.41 28.44
C ALA A 521 10.79 -12.77 28.27
N GLY A 522 9.80 -12.85 27.37
CA GLY A 522 9.11 -14.09 27.06
C GLY A 522 8.36 -14.69 28.27
N GLY A 523 8.28 -16.03 28.33
CA GLY A 523 7.75 -16.77 29.48
C GLY A 523 6.22 -16.73 29.67
N ARG A 524 5.49 -16.04 28.79
CA ARG A 524 4.02 -15.97 28.79
C ARG A 524 3.42 -17.10 27.95
N THR A 525 2.24 -17.56 28.34
CA THR A 525 1.47 -18.55 27.59
C THR A 525 1.20 -18.06 26.17
N GLU A 526 1.45 -18.88 25.16
CA GLU A 526 1.13 -18.56 23.77
C GLU A 526 -0.37 -18.28 23.60
N GLY A 527 -0.73 -17.31 22.77
CA GLY A 527 -2.12 -16.86 22.61
C GLY A 527 -2.64 -15.93 23.72
N SER A 528 -1.90 -15.72 24.82
CA SER A 528 -2.32 -14.78 25.88
C SER A 528 -2.14 -13.33 25.48
N TRP A 529 -2.87 -12.43 26.13
CA TRP A 529 -2.92 -11.01 25.79
C TRP A 529 -2.47 -10.15 26.97
N ASP A 530 -1.64 -9.14 26.73
CA ASP A 530 -1.22 -8.25 27.82
C ASP A 530 -2.36 -7.38 28.36
N CYS A 531 -3.41 -7.17 27.56
CA CYS A 531 -4.62 -6.47 28.01
C CYS A 531 -5.53 -7.32 28.91
N ASP A 532 -5.15 -8.56 29.20
CA ASP A 532 -5.76 -9.42 30.21
C ASP A 532 -4.97 -9.39 31.53
N PRO A 533 -5.42 -8.67 32.58
CA PRO A 533 -4.72 -8.63 33.86
C PRO A 533 -4.54 -10.01 34.51
N GLY A 534 -5.47 -10.93 34.28
CA GLY A 534 -5.39 -12.28 34.85
C GLY A 534 -4.26 -13.12 34.24
N ALA A 535 -3.89 -12.83 32.99
CA ALA A 535 -2.73 -13.43 32.34
C ALA A 535 -1.46 -12.60 32.52
N SER A 536 -1.62 -11.27 32.69
CA SER A 536 -0.52 -10.33 32.54
C SER A 536 0.10 -9.85 33.85
N VAL A 537 -0.72 -9.73 34.90
CA VAL A 537 -0.39 -9.26 36.25
C VAL A 537 -1.29 -9.95 37.32
N PRO A 538 -1.30 -11.30 37.41
CA PRO A 538 -2.23 -12.02 38.29
C PRO A 538 -2.13 -11.61 39.76
N ASP A 539 -0.91 -11.42 40.28
CA ASP A 539 -0.68 -10.99 41.66
C ASP A 539 -1.30 -9.60 41.97
N LEU A 540 -1.33 -8.70 40.97
CA LEU A 540 -2.00 -7.40 41.10
C LEU A 540 -3.52 -7.57 41.14
N VAL A 541 -4.08 -8.56 40.45
CA VAL A 541 -5.52 -8.86 40.54
C VAL A 541 -5.85 -9.32 41.95
N ASP A 542 -5.03 -10.18 42.55
CA ASP A 542 -5.21 -10.64 43.93
C ASP A 542 -5.10 -9.49 44.94
N GLU A 543 -4.14 -8.57 44.75
CA GLU A 543 -4.05 -7.35 45.57
C GLU A 543 -5.32 -6.49 45.49
N VAL A 544 -5.89 -6.33 44.29
CA VAL A 544 -7.12 -5.56 44.08
C VAL A 544 -8.33 -6.25 44.73
N VAL A 545 -8.40 -7.58 44.68
CA VAL A 545 -9.42 -8.38 45.38
C VAL A 545 -9.37 -8.07 46.87
N ASP A 546 -8.19 -8.21 47.49
CA ASP A 546 -8.02 -8.03 48.93
C ASP A 546 -8.32 -6.58 49.36
N ALA A 547 -7.91 -5.60 48.56
CA ALA A 547 -8.06 -4.19 48.88
C ALA A 547 -9.50 -3.67 48.73
N LEU A 548 -10.28 -4.21 47.79
CA LEU A 548 -11.63 -3.73 47.45
C LEU A 548 -12.75 -4.66 47.90
N GLY A 549 -12.44 -5.90 48.31
CA GLY A 549 -13.44 -6.89 48.71
C GLY A 549 -14.37 -7.33 47.58
N VAL A 550 -13.87 -7.34 46.33
CA VAL A 550 -14.63 -7.72 45.13
C VAL A 550 -14.21 -9.09 44.62
N SER A 551 -15.02 -9.71 43.75
CA SER A 551 -14.64 -10.99 43.13
C SER A 551 -13.40 -10.83 42.24
N TRP A 552 -12.66 -11.93 42.02
CA TRP A 552 -11.47 -11.92 41.16
C TRP A 552 -11.77 -11.47 39.72
N ASP A 553 -12.91 -11.88 39.16
CA ASP A 553 -13.37 -11.40 37.86
C ASP A 553 -13.70 -9.89 37.89
N ALA A 554 -14.30 -9.39 38.97
CA ALA A 554 -14.56 -7.97 39.13
C ALA A 554 -13.26 -7.15 39.22
N ALA A 555 -12.27 -7.59 40.02
CA ALA A 555 -10.95 -6.96 40.12
C ALA A 555 -10.23 -6.89 38.76
N ARG A 556 -10.25 -8.00 38.01
CA ARG A 556 -9.69 -8.08 36.66
C ARG A 556 -10.40 -7.12 35.69
N LEU A 557 -11.73 -7.08 35.71
CA LEU A 557 -12.50 -6.13 34.89
C LEU A 557 -12.22 -4.68 35.31
N TYR A 558 -12.07 -4.42 36.60
CA TYR A 558 -11.80 -3.08 37.13
C TYR A 558 -10.47 -2.55 36.62
N LEU A 559 -9.40 -3.35 36.68
CA LEU A 559 -8.11 -2.99 36.09
C LEU A 559 -8.22 -2.69 34.58
N GLN A 560 -8.98 -3.49 33.83
CA GLN A 560 -9.24 -3.22 32.41
C GLN A 560 -9.99 -1.90 32.18
N VAL A 561 -11.00 -1.61 33.00
CA VAL A 561 -11.77 -0.36 32.90
C VAL A 561 -10.96 0.84 33.37
N LEU A 562 -10.07 0.69 34.35
CA LEU A 562 -9.14 1.73 34.80
C LEU A 562 -8.13 2.08 33.71
N THR A 563 -7.55 1.06 33.06
CA THR A 563 -6.36 1.26 32.24
C THR A 563 -6.65 1.31 30.75
N LEU A 564 -7.44 0.40 30.18
CA LEU A 564 -7.56 0.28 28.73
C LEU A 564 -8.26 1.52 28.12
N LEU A 565 -7.76 1.96 26.97
CA LEU A 565 -8.39 3.04 26.20
C LEU A 565 -9.78 2.61 25.68
N GLU A 566 -9.89 1.37 25.19
CA GLU A 566 -11.10 0.88 24.51
C GLU A 566 -11.61 -0.48 25.04
N PRO A 567 -11.96 -0.60 26.35
CA PRO A 567 -12.48 -1.84 26.95
C PRO A 567 -13.95 -2.08 26.55
N THR A 568 -14.21 -2.25 25.25
CA THR A 568 -15.55 -2.62 24.75
C THR A 568 -15.94 -4.02 25.23
N ASP A 569 -17.24 -4.30 25.33
CA ASP A 569 -17.76 -5.60 25.79
C ASP A 569 -17.31 -6.75 24.91
N ARG A 570 -17.18 -6.49 23.61
CA ARG A 570 -16.67 -7.46 22.64
C ARG A 570 -15.21 -7.76 22.92
N ARG A 571 -14.40 -6.71 23.12
CA ARG A 571 -12.96 -6.84 23.38
C ARG A 571 -12.68 -7.55 24.70
N VAL A 572 -13.30 -7.10 25.80
CA VAL A 572 -13.12 -7.70 27.13
C VAL A 572 -13.49 -9.18 27.12
N ARG A 573 -14.59 -9.56 26.48
CA ARG A 573 -14.97 -10.98 26.38
C ARG A 573 -13.98 -11.80 25.55
N ALA A 574 -13.54 -11.26 24.42
CA ALA A 574 -12.60 -11.96 23.55
C ALA A 574 -11.25 -12.20 24.25
N VAL A 575 -10.71 -11.17 24.88
CA VAL A 575 -9.42 -11.19 25.58
C VAL A 575 -9.47 -12.09 26.82
N ASN A 576 -10.56 -12.02 27.60
CA ASN A 576 -10.65 -12.78 28.85
C ASN A 576 -11.17 -14.21 28.67
N GLY A 577 -11.60 -14.60 27.47
CA GLY A 577 -12.30 -15.87 27.22
C GLY A 577 -13.66 -15.95 27.93
N TRP A 578 -14.35 -14.82 28.10
CA TRP A 578 -15.58 -14.75 28.91
C TRP A 578 -16.86 -14.89 28.10
N THR A 579 -17.84 -15.56 28.71
CA THR A 579 -19.23 -15.51 28.25
C THR A 579 -19.86 -14.15 28.61
N ALA A 580 -20.97 -13.81 27.93
CA ALA A 580 -21.74 -12.61 28.28
C ALA A 580 -22.28 -12.63 29.72
N ALA A 581 -22.60 -13.82 30.26
CA ALA A 581 -23.08 -13.96 31.63
C ALA A 581 -21.98 -13.65 32.66
N ARG A 582 -20.76 -14.15 32.44
CA ARG A 582 -19.62 -13.90 33.34
C ARG A 582 -19.28 -12.41 33.40
N LEU A 583 -19.27 -11.73 32.24
CA LEU A 583 -19.07 -10.28 32.18
C LEU A 583 -20.16 -9.50 32.93
N ARG A 584 -21.43 -9.93 32.85
CA ARG A 584 -22.52 -9.29 33.63
C ARG A 584 -22.35 -9.48 35.14
N GLY A 585 -21.88 -10.65 35.58
CA GLY A 585 -21.55 -10.91 36.98
C GLY A 585 -20.50 -9.92 37.50
N ALA A 586 -19.34 -9.87 36.85
CA ALA A 586 -18.25 -8.96 37.22
C ALA A 586 -18.68 -7.49 37.26
N ARG A 587 -19.55 -7.05 36.35
CA ARG A 587 -20.11 -5.69 36.37
C ARG A 587 -20.99 -5.42 37.57
N SER A 588 -21.85 -6.38 37.90
CA SER A 588 -22.80 -6.23 39.00
C SER A 588 -22.02 -6.06 40.31
N ASP A 589 -20.96 -6.84 40.49
CA ASP A 589 -20.05 -6.72 41.63
C ASP A 589 -19.39 -5.33 41.69
N LEU A 590 -18.87 -4.81 40.58
CA LEU A 590 -18.23 -3.48 40.55
C LEU A 590 -19.21 -2.34 40.80
N VAL A 591 -20.44 -2.45 40.30
CA VAL A 591 -21.50 -1.46 40.56
C VAL A 591 -21.94 -1.51 42.02
N ALA A 592 -22.11 -2.71 42.59
CA ALA A 592 -22.45 -2.88 44.00
C ALA A 592 -21.37 -2.32 44.93
N ALA A 593 -20.09 -2.45 44.54
CA ALA A 593 -18.96 -1.86 45.24
C ALA A 593 -18.79 -0.34 45.00
N GLY A 594 -19.61 0.29 44.14
CA GLY A 594 -19.54 1.72 43.84
C GLY A 594 -18.30 2.16 43.08
N LEU A 595 -17.55 1.22 42.48
CA LEU A 595 -16.29 1.48 41.78
C LEU A 595 -16.51 1.98 40.34
N VAL A 596 -17.66 1.66 39.76
CA VAL A 596 -18.06 2.05 38.41
C VAL A 596 -19.52 2.50 38.40
N VAL A 597 -19.87 3.30 37.41
CA VAL A 597 -21.24 3.73 37.15
C VAL A 597 -21.80 3.02 35.92
N ALA A 598 -23.05 2.55 36.01
CA ALA A 598 -23.79 2.06 34.86
C ALA A 598 -24.37 3.25 34.09
N ALA A 599 -24.02 3.36 32.81
CA ALA A 599 -24.49 4.45 31.95
C ALA A 599 -24.51 4.01 30.48
N GLU A 600 -25.11 4.84 29.63
CA GLU A 600 -24.98 4.71 28.18
C GLU A 600 -24.15 5.88 27.64
N ARG A 601 -23.08 5.57 26.91
CA ARG A 601 -22.27 6.58 26.22
C ARG A 601 -22.11 6.21 24.75
N ARG A 602 -22.43 7.16 23.88
CA ARG A 602 -22.38 6.99 22.42
C ARG A 602 -20.98 6.52 21.99
N ARG A 603 -20.90 5.50 21.13
CA ARG A 603 -19.66 4.87 20.60
C ARG A 603 -18.78 4.15 21.64
N ALA A 604 -19.17 4.04 22.91
CA ALA A 604 -18.32 3.39 23.92
C ALA A 604 -18.31 1.86 23.84
N GLY A 605 -19.38 1.25 23.32
CA GLY A 605 -19.49 -0.21 23.16
C GLY A 605 -19.44 -0.98 24.50
N ARG A 606 -19.78 -0.31 25.60
CA ARG A 606 -19.84 -0.87 26.96
C ARG A 606 -20.88 -0.19 27.85
N SER A 607 -21.22 -0.84 28.97
CA SER A 607 -22.27 -0.40 29.89
C SER A 607 -21.79 0.07 31.27
N VAL A 608 -20.48 0.01 31.56
CA VAL A 608 -19.90 0.48 32.82
C VAL A 608 -18.72 1.42 32.54
N PHE A 609 -18.56 2.44 33.40
CA PHE A 609 -17.60 3.52 33.24
C PHE A 609 -17.00 3.91 34.58
N LEU A 610 -15.79 4.46 34.58
CA LEU A 610 -15.26 5.10 35.78
C LEU A 610 -16.12 6.33 36.13
N PRO A 611 -16.35 6.60 37.44
CA PRO A 611 -16.95 7.87 37.85
C PRO A 611 -16.06 9.05 37.44
N GLY A 612 -16.68 10.19 37.11
CA GLY A 612 -16.00 11.42 36.72
C GLY A 612 -16.16 11.82 35.25
N GLY A 613 -15.21 12.64 34.78
CA GLY A 613 -15.25 13.31 33.48
C GLY A 613 -15.21 12.37 32.27
N TRP A 614 -15.73 12.88 31.16
CA TRP A 614 -15.70 12.22 29.86
C TRP A 614 -15.07 13.16 28.82
N THR A 615 -14.05 12.67 28.14
CA THR A 615 -13.32 13.43 27.13
C THR A 615 -13.70 12.94 25.74
N ASP A 616 -14.16 13.87 24.91
CA ASP A 616 -14.45 13.59 23.50
C ASP A 616 -13.17 13.41 22.69
N ALA A 617 -13.23 12.50 21.72
CA ALA A 617 -12.13 12.22 20.80
C ALA A 617 -12.63 12.09 19.35
N ARG A 618 -11.83 12.61 18.41
CA ARG A 618 -12.10 12.45 16.98
C ARG A 618 -11.74 11.04 16.52
N SER A 619 -12.53 10.53 15.57
CA SER A 619 -12.22 9.28 14.85
C SER A 619 -10.78 9.33 14.31
N PRO A 620 -9.99 8.25 14.40
CA PRO A 620 -10.39 6.89 14.79
C PRO A 620 -10.50 6.63 16.29
N ASN A 621 -10.09 7.57 17.15
CA ASN A 621 -10.14 7.39 18.60
C ASN A 621 -11.59 7.38 19.12
N LEU A 622 -11.83 6.55 20.15
CA LEU A 622 -13.08 6.55 20.89
C LEU A 622 -12.99 7.56 22.07
N PRO A 623 -14.11 8.22 22.43
CA PRO A 623 -14.19 8.97 23.67
C PRO A 623 -13.90 8.07 24.88
N LEU A 624 -13.29 8.66 25.91
CA LEU A 624 -12.77 7.93 27.07
C LEU A 624 -12.90 8.73 28.36
N GLU A 625 -12.74 8.06 29.51
CA GLU A 625 -12.73 8.72 30.81
C GLU A 625 -11.53 9.66 30.95
N THR A 626 -11.79 10.91 31.33
CA THR A 626 -10.77 11.96 31.48
C THR A 626 -9.65 11.55 32.44
N TRP A 627 -9.99 10.74 33.45
CA TRP A 627 -9.03 10.22 34.43
C TRP A 627 -7.87 9.40 33.81
N LYS A 628 -8.10 8.80 32.64
CA LYS A 628 -7.10 8.00 31.92
C LYS A 628 -6.07 8.83 31.17
N LEU A 629 -6.37 10.09 30.86
CA LEU A 629 -5.52 10.91 29.97
C LEU A 629 -4.04 10.96 30.43
N PRO A 630 -3.72 11.15 31.73
CA PRO A 630 -2.34 11.19 32.19
C PRO A 630 -1.58 9.87 31.97
N LEU A 631 -2.26 8.71 32.02
CA LEU A 631 -1.62 7.39 31.83
C LEU A 631 -1.01 7.26 30.41
N TYR A 632 -1.57 7.98 29.44
CA TYR A 632 -1.23 7.92 28.03
C TYR A 632 -0.58 9.21 27.49
N GLY A 633 -0.28 10.17 28.37
CA GLY A 633 0.26 11.47 27.96
C GLY A 633 -0.70 12.27 27.07
N LEU A 634 -2.01 12.01 27.18
CA LEU A 634 -3.04 12.71 26.42
C LEU A 634 -3.37 14.05 27.09
N ARG A 635 -3.73 15.03 26.27
CA ARG A 635 -4.10 16.37 26.73
C ARG A 635 -5.51 16.70 26.27
N ASP A 636 -6.30 17.24 27.19
CA ASP A 636 -7.62 17.80 26.91
C ASP A 636 -7.48 19.32 26.81
N ASP A 637 -7.53 19.84 25.60
CA ASP A 637 -7.64 21.27 25.35
C ASP A 637 -9.12 21.54 25.11
N ARG A 638 -9.86 22.13 26.05
CA ARG A 638 -11.32 22.31 25.92
C ARG A 638 -11.76 23.05 24.64
N ALA A 639 -10.84 23.75 23.96
CA ALA A 639 -11.09 24.42 22.68
C ALA A 639 -10.78 23.53 21.45
N LYS A 640 -10.09 22.40 21.62
CA LYS A 640 -9.66 21.50 20.55
C LYS A 640 -9.97 20.03 20.88
N PRO A 641 -10.01 19.14 19.90
CA PRO A 641 -10.10 17.71 20.19
C PRO A 641 -8.91 17.25 21.04
N CYS A 642 -9.15 16.30 21.94
CA CYS A 642 -8.10 15.64 22.70
C CYS A 642 -6.97 15.17 21.78
N ALA A 643 -5.73 15.45 22.18
CA ALA A 643 -4.53 15.17 21.42
C ALA A 643 -3.53 14.37 22.26
N GLY A 644 -2.71 13.57 21.58
CA GLY A 644 -1.70 12.73 22.20
C GLY A 644 -0.41 12.70 21.41
N PRO A 645 0.59 11.94 21.89
CA PRO A 645 1.87 11.76 21.20
C PRO A 645 1.73 11.15 19.79
N LEU A 646 0.69 10.34 19.59
CA LEU A 646 0.35 9.75 18.29
C LEU A 646 -1.09 10.13 17.91
N ALA A 647 -1.36 10.20 16.60
CA ALA A 647 -2.70 10.49 16.08
C ALA A 647 -3.74 9.44 16.54
N ARG A 648 -3.33 8.16 16.57
CA ARG A 648 -4.06 7.09 17.25
C ARG A 648 -3.59 7.01 18.70
N PHE A 649 -4.51 7.03 19.66
CA PHE A 649 -4.18 6.81 21.07
C PHE A 649 -3.77 5.35 21.27
N LEU A 650 -2.54 5.15 21.77
CA LEU A 650 -1.91 3.85 21.94
C LEU A 650 -1.13 3.82 23.26
N ALA A 651 -0.90 2.64 23.82
CA ALA A 651 -0.04 2.46 24.98
C ALA A 651 1.43 2.68 24.58
N LEU A 652 2.12 3.61 25.22
CA LEU A 652 3.53 3.92 24.93
C LEU A 652 4.50 3.24 25.92
N ARG A 653 3.96 2.36 26.77
CA ARG A 653 4.64 1.54 27.78
C ARG A 653 3.88 0.21 27.90
N PRO A 654 4.50 -0.86 28.44
CA PRO A 654 3.82 -2.14 28.64
C PRO A 654 2.49 -1.98 29.41
N LEU A 655 1.43 -2.65 28.95
CA LEU A 655 0.14 -2.65 29.65
C LEU A 655 0.23 -3.13 31.12
N PRO A 656 1.06 -4.14 31.48
CA PRO A 656 1.32 -4.50 32.88
C PRO A 656 1.73 -3.30 33.74
N GLU A 657 2.67 -2.47 33.26
CA GLU A 657 3.08 -1.25 33.98
C GLU A 657 1.93 -0.25 34.10
N LEU A 658 1.08 -0.13 33.08
CA LEU A 658 -0.07 0.76 33.10
C LEU A 658 -1.18 0.27 34.05
N PHE A 659 -1.34 -1.04 34.26
CA PHE A 659 -2.22 -1.59 35.29
C PHE A 659 -1.69 -1.26 36.69
N THR A 660 -0.41 -1.52 36.95
CA THR A 660 0.23 -1.19 38.23
C THR A 660 0.16 0.29 38.53
N GLU A 661 0.44 1.15 37.55
CA GLU A 661 0.37 2.61 37.72
C GLU A 661 -1.06 3.10 37.98
N ALA A 662 -2.05 2.58 37.25
CA ALA A 662 -3.45 2.94 37.47
C ALA A 662 -3.91 2.55 38.88
N TRP A 663 -3.52 1.37 39.35
CA TRP A 663 -3.84 0.92 40.70
C TRP A 663 -3.11 1.72 41.78
N ARG A 664 -1.83 2.03 41.58
CA ARG A 664 -1.04 2.89 42.46
C ARG A 664 -1.69 4.25 42.66
N ARG A 665 -2.15 4.90 41.58
CA ARG A 665 -2.89 6.19 41.66
C ARG A 665 -4.16 6.07 42.50
N VAL A 666 -4.94 5.00 42.33
CA VAL A 666 -6.14 4.74 43.13
C VAL A 666 -5.78 4.59 44.62
N ARG A 667 -4.72 3.82 44.95
CA ARG A 667 -4.23 3.62 46.31
C ARG A 667 -3.73 4.90 46.98
N GLU A 668 -3.13 5.80 46.20
CA GLU A 668 -2.63 7.10 46.65
C GLU A 668 -3.71 8.19 46.76
N GLY A 669 -4.98 7.83 46.52
CA GLY A 669 -6.11 8.73 46.67
C GLY A 669 -6.51 9.49 45.41
N ASP A 670 -5.78 9.34 44.30
CA ASP A 670 -6.13 9.83 42.96
C ASP A 670 -7.04 8.80 42.24
N GLY A 671 -8.15 8.46 42.90
CA GLY A 671 -9.16 7.57 42.36
C GLY A 671 -10.11 8.31 41.40
N PRO A 672 -10.74 7.60 40.44
CA PRO A 672 -11.73 8.22 39.56
C PRO A 672 -12.87 8.89 40.33
N GLY A 673 -13.31 10.07 39.86
CA GLY A 673 -14.43 10.82 40.43
C GLY A 673 -14.12 11.61 41.70
N ARG A 674 -12.85 11.68 42.12
CA ARG A 674 -12.37 12.50 43.25
C ARG A 674 -11.85 13.87 42.83
#